data_AF-A0A444M8L0-F1
#
_entry.id   AF-A0A444M8L0-F1
#
_cell.length_a   1.000
_cell.length_b   1.000
_cell.length_c   1.000
_cell.angle_alpha   90.00
_cell.angle_beta   90.00
_cell.angle_gamma   90.00
#
_symmetry.space_group_name_H-M   'P 1'
#
loop_
_entity.id
_entity.type
_entity.pdbx_description
1 polymer ?
#
loop_
_entity_poly.entity_id
_entity_poly.type
_entity_poly.pdbx_seq_one_letter_code
_entity_poly.pdbx_strand_id
1 'polypeptide(L)'
;MESANFSIFLNAFSILKAGYASNHAEISDLVEDAEFDEQHSQEFIQRSQQALLSPIARLDQELSWLPELSTTQINEIGSLLEAGKITDLREAIAFLPDLPKANVLAHLCGTESADETLLQDLLRAWDDVDQLALLEFLNSQRQAADFPKIESSQLAASIRVLESTHARSAALSVWRLDEPGKVMERLVEAELKRDRASRILAEFVREYDILSEPRLARISEAIDQQIELARQPTQQLEAVTSEIAELLRQWDDVNQPVQVFEQHQGHEEGRSKQIYERLRSLCLELANERGEFRHAKRLSEALLHTFPELESVAEVLKGDVEALENLDEQQKKFSVLEPLVAACEAAKSQVPKLKSALQSSGFAPARKGAVKEIFAAFDTAAKASGTGDAAFLVVRDLALFVNNDRNDPETAFRLIDGLITYRGAKPSQDVSIKLDEERSVLHRNWKMPELDRQSGNLGGMAKVVDEMLKYANGNDRAELVQLKSRIERKQAGKKVKWLIYGGIAAVIGFFVISDKLDRPTSRTSYQPTTTYQPSTPRQTTTSPSSNTSAETRPPVGQGLALNRAQVRYCVFQGERLEAMRSLTTTNYQISQFNALIDDYNSRCSNFQYTSGVLSSVRREAQGRTAEFTADARRIVASW
;
A
#
# COMPACT_ATOMS: atom_id res chain seq x y z
N MET A 1 35.14 -18.51 -25.07
CA MET A 1 33.77 -17.98 -24.98
C MET A 1 33.05 -18.50 -26.20
N GLU A 2 32.29 -19.58 -26.05
CA GLU A 2 31.36 -20.01 -27.10
C GLU A 2 30.36 -18.89 -27.34
N SER A 3 30.04 -18.62 -28.61
CA SER A 3 29.19 -17.51 -29.01
C SER A 3 27.87 -17.54 -28.24
N ALA A 4 27.58 -16.48 -27.49
CA ALA A 4 26.34 -16.37 -26.73
C ALA A 4 25.08 -16.35 -27.61
N ASN A 5 25.24 -16.07 -28.91
CA ASN A 5 24.18 -16.01 -29.90
C ASN A 5 24.18 -17.27 -30.79
N PHE A 6 22.98 -17.70 -31.18
CA PHE A 6 22.81 -18.74 -32.20
C PHE A 6 23.33 -18.25 -33.55
N SER A 7 24.09 -19.08 -34.28
CA SER A 7 24.56 -18.73 -35.61
C SER A 7 24.63 -19.91 -36.55
N ILE A 8 23.93 -19.79 -37.68
CA ILE A 8 23.96 -20.74 -38.79
C ILE A 8 25.38 -20.88 -39.34
N PHE A 9 26.14 -19.79 -39.50
CA PHE A 9 27.52 -19.85 -40.03
C PHE A 9 28.51 -20.60 -39.14
N LEU A 10 28.18 -20.84 -37.86
CA LEU A 10 29.01 -21.63 -36.94
C LEU A 10 28.59 -23.11 -36.89
N ASN A 11 27.55 -23.49 -37.61
CA ASN A 11 27.12 -24.88 -37.72
C ASN A 11 28.14 -25.69 -38.54
N ALA A 12 28.39 -26.93 -38.13
CA ALA A 12 29.38 -27.79 -38.77
C ALA A 12 29.05 -28.12 -40.25
N PHE A 13 27.77 -28.17 -40.63
CA PHE A 13 27.37 -28.31 -42.04
C PHE A 13 27.76 -27.08 -42.87
N SER A 14 27.72 -25.88 -42.29
CA SER A 14 28.20 -24.65 -42.93
C SER A 14 29.71 -24.67 -43.12
N ILE A 15 30.44 -24.96 -42.03
CA ILE A 15 31.91 -24.86 -41.97
C ILE A 15 32.56 -25.84 -42.95
N LEU A 16 32.06 -27.08 -42.99
CA LEU A 16 32.59 -28.13 -43.87
C LEU A 16 31.87 -28.19 -45.22
N LYS A 17 30.88 -27.32 -45.47
CA LYS A 17 30.03 -27.37 -46.69
C LYS A 17 29.41 -28.75 -46.93
N ALA A 18 29.11 -29.49 -45.86
CA ALA A 18 28.60 -30.85 -45.90
C ALA A 18 27.08 -30.89 -46.17
N GLY A 19 26.61 -31.98 -46.77
CA GLY A 19 25.19 -32.28 -46.91
C GLY A 19 24.68 -33.22 -45.81
N TYR A 20 23.35 -33.27 -45.62
CA TYR A 20 22.73 -34.20 -44.67
C TYR A 20 23.04 -35.68 -44.97
N ALA A 21 23.27 -36.02 -46.25
CA ALA A 21 23.63 -37.36 -46.70
C ALA A 21 25.15 -37.64 -46.69
N SER A 22 26.00 -36.67 -46.30
CA SER A 22 27.45 -36.85 -46.31
C SER A 22 27.87 -37.89 -45.28
N ASN A 23 28.57 -38.92 -45.77
CA ASN A 23 29.06 -40.06 -44.98
C ASN A 23 30.43 -39.77 -44.37
N HIS A 24 30.98 -40.73 -43.61
CA HIS A 24 32.26 -40.55 -42.90
C HIS A 24 33.46 -40.24 -43.82
N ALA A 25 33.52 -40.85 -45.01
CA ALA A 25 34.59 -40.63 -45.96
C ALA A 25 34.49 -39.23 -46.57
N GLU A 26 33.30 -38.85 -47.04
CA GLU A 26 33.04 -37.53 -47.61
C GLU A 26 33.31 -36.40 -46.61
N ILE A 27 32.94 -36.57 -45.33
CA ILE A 27 33.26 -35.59 -44.29
C ILE A 27 34.78 -35.45 -44.10
N SER A 28 35.55 -36.53 -44.28
CA SER A 28 37.00 -36.48 -44.16
C SER A 28 37.63 -35.72 -45.34
N ASP A 29 37.13 -35.93 -46.56
CA ASP A 29 37.56 -35.19 -47.75
C ASP A 29 37.21 -33.69 -47.62
N LEU A 30 36.01 -33.37 -47.15
CA LEU A 30 35.57 -31.97 -46.93
C LEU A 30 36.38 -31.23 -45.86
N VAL A 31 36.98 -31.96 -44.90
CA VAL A 31 37.89 -31.37 -43.92
C VAL A 31 39.19 -30.95 -44.58
N GLU A 32 39.73 -31.75 -45.50
CA GLU A 32 40.93 -31.38 -46.26
C GLU A 32 40.66 -30.13 -47.13
N ASP A 33 39.50 -30.08 -47.79
CA ASP A 33 39.06 -28.91 -48.56
C ASP A 33 38.90 -27.66 -47.68
N ALA A 34 38.29 -27.79 -46.51
CA ALA A 34 38.10 -26.68 -45.58
C ALA A 34 39.43 -26.17 -44.98
N GLU A 35 40.39 -27.07 -44.69
CA GLU A 35 41.73 -26.70 -44.26
C GLU A 35 42.51 -25.96 -45.36
N PHE A 36 42.27 -26.31 -46.63
CA PHE A 36 42.87 -25.64 -47.79
C PHE A 36 42.26 -24.27 -48.08
N ASP A 37 40.95 -24.10 -47.91
CA ASP A 37 40.23 -22.83 -48.15
C ASP A 37 40.63 -21.71 -47.17
N GLU A 38 41.25 -22.05 -46.03
CA GLU A 38 41.71 -21.13 -44.96
C GLU A 38 40.64 -20.14 -44.43
N GLN A 39 39.35 -20.44 -44.65
CA GLN A 39 38.22 -19.59 -44.21
C GLN A 39 37.95 -19.71 -42.70
N HIS A 40 38.27 -20.86 -42.11
CA HIS A 40 38.06 -21.15 -40.69
C HIS A 40 39.36 -21.64 -40.04
N SER A 41 39.51 -21.45 -38.72
CA SER A 41 40.68 -21.97 -38.02
C SER A 41 40.65 -23.50 -37.96
N GLN A 42 41.83 -24.12 -37.92
CA GLN A 42 41.95 -25.58 -37.84
C GLN A 42 41.21 -26.17 -36.62
N GLU A 43 41.17 -25.45 -35.49
CA GLU A 43 40.42 -25.85 -34.31
C GLU A 43 38.91 -25.94 -34.58
N PHE A 44 38.33 -24.96 -35.28
CA PHE A 44 36.92 -24.98 -35.66
C PHE A 44 36.58 -26.09 -36.65
N ILE A 45 37.47 -26.35 -37.62
CA ILE A 45 37.31 -27.41 -38.62
C ILE A 45 37.33 -28.79 -37.91
N GLN A 46 38.30 -29.05 -37.05
CA GLN A 46 38.41 -30.31 -36.31
C GLN A 46 37.21 -30.53 -35.37
N ARG A 47 36.74 -29.47 -34.69
CA ARG A 47 35.54 -29.54 -33.86
C ARG A 47 34.29 -29.85 -34.70
N SER A 48 34.18 -29.25 -35.89
CA SER A 48 33.08 -29.50 -36.83
C SER A 48 33.08 -30.95 -37.33
N GLN A 49 34.25 -31.48 -37.66
CA GLN A 49 34.42 -32.89 -38.02
C GLN A 49 33.94 -33.81 -36.89
N GLN A 50 34.40 -33.57 -35.66
CA GLN A 50 33.99 -34.36 -34.49
C GLN A 50 32.47 -34.32 -34.28
N ALA A 51 31.85 -33.15 -34.47
CA ALA A 51 30.40 -32.99 -34.35
C ALA A 51 29.64 -33.79 -35.42
N LEU A 52 30.10 -33.81 -36.68
CA LEU A 52 29.42 -34.53 -37.77
C LEU A 52 29.68 -36.04 -37.79
N LEU A 53 30.80 -36.51 -37.24
CA LEU A 53 31.12 -37.95 -37.15
C LEU A 53 30.48 -38.65 -35.94
N SER A 54 30.15 -37.92 -34.88
CA SER A 54 29.48 -38.48 -33.70
C SER A 54 27.95 -38.50 -33.90
N PRO A 55 27.27 -39.66 -33.90
CA PRO A 55 25.83 -39.73 -34.18
C PRO A 55 24.92 -38.87 -33.27
N ILE A 56 25.34 -38.67 -32.02
CA ILE A 56 24.60 -37.85 -31.05
C ILE A 56 24.86 -36.36 -31.34
N ALA A 57 26.12 -35.94 -31.42
CA ALA A 57 26.45 -34.53 -31.68
C ALA A 57 25.99 -34.07 -33.07
N ARG A 58 25.96 -34.98 -34.05
CA ARG A 58 25.45 -34.71 -35.40
C ARG A 58 23.97 -34.33 -35.36
N LEU A 59 23.18 -34.89 -34.43
CA LEU A 59 21.74 -34.57 -34.33
C LEU A 59 21.54 -33.10 -34.03
N ASP A 60 22.30 -32.56 -33.08
CA ASP A 60 22.19 -31.14 -32.71
C ASP A 60 22.59 -30.24 -33.88
N GLN A 61 23.60 -30.63 -34.66
CA GLN A 61 24.00 -29.91 -35.89
C GLN A 61 22.94 -30.01 -36.99
N GLU A 62 22.33 -31.18 -37.16
CA GLU A 62 21.29 -31.43 -38.16
C GLU A 62 20.03 -30.59 -37.89
N LEU A 63 19.66 -30.45 -36.62
CA LEU A 63 18.51 -29.66 -36.19
C LEU A 63 18.76 -28.16 -36.24
N SER A 64 19.97 -27.71 -35.90
CA SER A 64 20.36 -26.29 -35.91
C SER A 64 20.81 -25.77 -37.28
N TRP A 65 20.75 -26.59 -38.33
CA TRP A 65 21.08 -26.19 -39.70
C TRP A 65 19.84 -25.74 -40.49
N LEU A 66 19.58 -26.31 -41.66
CA LEU A 66 18.46 -25.95 -42.53
C LEU A 66 17.77 -27.22 -43.05
N PRO A 67 17.09 -27.99 -42.16
CA PRO A 67 16.52 -29.28 -42.53
C PRO A 67 15.42 -29.11 -43.57
N GLU A 68 15.19 -30.15 -44.36
CA GLU A 68 14.16 -30.22 -45.42
C GLU A 68 14.34 -29.24 -46.59
N LEU A 69 15.39 -28.41 -46.59
CA LEU A 69 15.69 -27.49 -47.69
C LEU A 69 16.58 -28.14 -48.75
N SER A 70 16.37 -27.74 -50.00
CA SER A 70 17.27 -28.07 -51.10
C SER A 70 18.57 -27.24 -51.05
N THR A 71 19.64 -27.74 -51.66
CA THR A 71 20.92 -27.00 -51.77
C THR A 71 20.74 -25.63 -52.43
N THR A 72 19.80 -25.48 -53.37
CA THR A 72 19.53 -24.18 -54.00
C THR A 72 18.95 -23.18 -52.99
N GLN A 73 17.99 -23.61 -52.17
CA GLN A 73 17.41 -22.77 -51.11
C GLN A 73 18.45 -22.42 -50.04
N ILE A 74 19.28 -23.38 -49.64
CA ILE A 74 20.36 -23.16 -48.66
C ILE A 74 21.33 -22.08 -49.17
N ASN A 75 21.76 -22.18 -50.43
CA ASN A 75 22.67 -21.20 -51.04
C ASN A 75 22.03 -19.82 -51.18
N GLU A 76 20.74 -19.75 -51.52
CA GLU A 76 19.99 -18.49 -51.59
C GLU A 76 19.92 -17.81 -50.21
N ILE A 77 19.51 -18.55 -49.17
CA ILE A 77 19.46 -18.05 -47.79
C ILE A 77 20.85 -17.60 -47.32
N GLY A 78 21.89 -18.41 -47.56
CA GLY A 78 23.26 -18.07 -47.21
C GLY A 78 23.73 -16.76 -47.87
N SER A 79 23.46 -16.59 -49.16
CA SER A 79 23.81 -15.38 -49.89
C SER A 79 23.07 -14.14 -49.38
N LEU A 80 21.79 -14.27 -49.03
CA LEU A 80 20.99 -13.17 -48.46
C LEU A 80 21.46 -12.78 -47.06
N LEU A 81 21.84 -13.77 -46.23
CA LEU A 81 22.40 -13.57 -44.89
C LEU A 81 23.76 -12.84 -44.97
N GLU A 82 24.67 -13.31 -45.82
CA GLU A 82 25.99 -12.68 -46.03
C GLU A 82 25.87 -11.25 -46.56
N ALA A 83 24.90 -11.00 -47.45
CA ALA A 83 24.64 -9.69 -48.01
C ALA A 83 23.88 -8.74 -47.07
N GLY A 84 23.41 -9.21 -45.90
CA GLY A 84 22.62 -8.42 -44.96
C GLY A 84 21.26 -7.96 -45.52
N LYS A 85 20.69 -8.67 -46.49
CA LYS A 85 19.44 -8.31 -47.16
C LYS A 85 18.22 -8.82 -46.40
N ILE A 86 17.97 -8.24 -45.22
CA ILE A 86 16.96 -8.73 -44.27
C ILE A 86 15.55 -8.75 -44.84
N THR A 87 15.15 -7.75 -45.63
CA THR A 87 13.81 -7.69 -46.24
C THR A 87 13.59 -8.84 -47.23
N ASP A 88 14.51 -8.99 -48.19
CA ASP A 88 14.49 -10.08 -49.17
C ASP A 88 14.54 -11.46 -48.47
N LEU A 89 15.32 -11.57 -47.39
CA LEU A 89 15.41 -12.78 -46.59
C LEU A 89 14.09 -13.13 -45.90
N ARG A 90 13.37 -12.14 -45.35
CA ARG A 90 12.04 -12.37 -44.74
C ARG A 90 11.03 -12.87 -45.76
N GLU A 91 11.06 -12.37 -46.99
CA GLU A 91 10.24 -12.87 -48.09
C GLU A 91 10.62 -14.31 -48.46
N ALA A 92 11.92 -14.60 -48.57
CA ALA A 92 12.42 -15.92 -48.90
C ALA A 92 12.06 -16.99 -47.86
N ILE A 93 12.07 -16.64 -46.57
CA ILE A 93 11.78 -17.60 -45.49
C ILE A 93 10.28 -17.79 -45.20
N ALA A 94 9.40 -16.94 -45.72
CA ALA A 94 7.98 -16.92 -45.37
C ALA A 94 7.27 -18.27 -45.63
N PHE A 95 7.69 -18.98 -46.69
CA PHE A 95 7.08 -20.24 -47.14
C PHE A 95 7.93 -21.48 -46.80
N LEU A 96 9.00 -21.32 -46.00
CA LEU A 96 9.81 -22.46 -45.56
C LEU A 96 9.10 -23.27 -44.47
N PRO A 97 9.51 -24.55 -44.29
CA PRO A 97 9.18 -25.30 -43.10
C PRO A 97 9.58 -24.55 -41.82
N ASP A 98 8.90 -24.86 -40.71
CA ASP A 98 8.96 -24.02 -39.52
C ASP A 98 10.30 -24.08 -38.79
N LEU A 99 10.97 -25.24 -38.73
CA LEU A 99 12.28 -25.35 -38.09
C LEU A 99 13.41 -24.59 -38.82
N PRO A 100 13.66 -24.76 -40.13
CA PRO A 100 14.69 -23.97 -40.82
C PRO A 100 14.37 -22.47 -40.78
N LYS A 101 13.09 -22.08 -40.83
CA LYS A 101 12.64 -20.69 -40.63
C LYS A 101 13.01 -20.19 -39.23
N ALA A 102 12.75 -20.98 -38.18
CA ALA A 102 13.13 -20.64 -36.81
C ALA A 102 14.65 -20.50 -36.63
N ASN A 103 15.46 -21.36 -37.27
CA ASN A 103 16.92 -21.27 -37.25
C ASN A 103 17.39 -19.95 -37.88
N VAL A 104 16.86 -19.57 -39.04
CA VAL A 104 17.22 -18.29 -39.68
C VAL A 104 16.83 -17.11 -38.81
N LEU A 105 15.62 -17.10 -38.26
CA LEU A 105 15.15 -16.03 -37.37
C LEU A 105 16.00 -15.95 -36.09
N ALA A 106 16.35 -17.08 -35.48
CA ALA A 106 17.22 -17.11 -34.30
C ALA A 106 18.66 -16.65 -34.59
N HIS A 107 19.17 -16.87 -35.80
CA HIS A 107 20.44 -16.32 -36.25
C HIS A 107 20.34 -14.79 -36.37
N LEU A 108 19.26 -14.29 -36.96
CA LEU A 108 19.02 -12.85 -37.09
C LEU A 108 18.84 -12.17 -35.73
N CYS A 109 18.21 -12.83 -34.75
CA CYS A 109 18.19 -12.35 -33.35
C CYS A 109 19.61 -12.07 -32.86
N GLY A 110 20.61 -12.86 -33.25
CA GLY A 110 22.01 -12.68 -32.89
C GLY A 110 22.74 -11.50 -33.53
N THR A 111 22.09 -10.79 -34.46
CA THR A 111 22.66 -9.65 -35.22
C THR A 111 22.09 -8.31 -34.73
N GLU A 112 22.59 -7.20 -35.27
CA GLU A 112 22.04 -5.84 -35.02
C GLU A 112 20.71 -5.58 -35.76
N SER A 113 20.24 -6.51 -36.59
CA SER A 113 19.05 -6.33 -37.43
C SER A 113 17.74 -6.77 -36.78
N ALA A 114 17.79 -7.28 -35.55
CA ALA A 114 16.63 -7.79 -34.88
C ALA A 114 15.72 -6.65 -34.38
N ASP A 115 14.42 -6.78 -34.64
CA ASP A 115 13.38 -5.89 -34.14
C ASP A 115 12.26 -6.69 -33.45
N GLU A 116 11.28 -6.01 -32.88
CA GLU A 116 10.15 -6.65 -32.21
C GLU A 116 9.36 -7.58 -33.16
N THR A 117 9.27 -7.24 -34.46
CA THR A 117 8.54 -8.06 -35.43
C THR A 117 9.26 -9.38 -35.73
N LEU A 118 10.59 -9.36 -35.76
CA LEU A 118 11.42 -10.55 -35.93
C LEU A 118 11.29 -11.51 -34.75
N LEU A 119 11.23 -10.98 -33.53
CA LEU A 119 11.00 -11.76 -32.32
C LEU A 119 9.60 -12.42 -32.32
N GLN A 120 8.57 -11.71 -32.79
CA GLN A 120 7.22 -12.28 -32.98
C GLN A 120 7.22 -13.38 -34.04
N ASP A 121 7.93 -13.20 -35.15
CA ASP A 121 8.03 -14.22 -36.19
C ASP A 121 8.77 -15.47 -35.69
N LEU A 122 9.79 -15.31 -34.83
CA LEU A 122 10.48 -16.44 -34.20
C LEU A 122 9.54 -17.23 -33.28
N LEU A 123 8.73 -16.54 -32.47
CA LEU A 123 7.72 -17.20 -31.61
C LEU A 123 6.73 -18.01 -32.46
N ARG A 124 6.25 -17.44 -33.57
CA ARG A 124 5.33 -18.13 -34.49
C ARG A 124 5.96 -19.32 -35.20
N ALA A 125 7.24 -19.23 -35.56
CA ALA A 125 7.96 -20.32 -36.21
C ALA A 125 8.10 -21.57 -35.30
N TRP A 126 7.82 -21.47 -34.00
CA TRP A 126 7.81 -22.60 -33.08
C TRP A 126 6.42 -23.20 -32.81
N ASP A 127 5.34 -22.63 -33.37
CA ASP A 127 3.98 -23.07 -33.05
C ASP A 127 3.69 -24.49 -33.58
N ASP A 128 4.11 -24.77 -34.81
CA ASP A 128 3.69 -25.96 -35.58
C ASP A 128 4.86 -26.81 -36.11
N VAL A 129 6.04 -26.76 -35.47
CA VAL A 129 7.19 -27.60 -35.85
C VAL A 129 6.82 -29.09 -35.85
N ASP A 130 6.71 -29.66 -37.06
CA ASP A 130 6.32 -31.05 -37.28
C ASP A 130 7.49 -32.02 -36.99
N GLN A 131 7.51 -32.53 -35.76
CA GLN A 131 8.54 -33.46 -35.32
C GLN A 131 8.49 -34.81 -36.05
N LEU A 132 7.34 -35.21 -36.61
CA LEU A 132 7.19 -36.48 -37.30
C LEU A 132 7.82 -36.39 -38.69
N ALA A 133 7.47 -35.36 -39.46
CA ALA A 133 8.08 -35.09 -40.76
C ALA A 133 9.61 -34.92 -40.64
N LEU A 134 10.05 -34.19 -39.62
CA LEU A 134 11.47 -33.99 -39.34
C LEU A 134 12.20 -35.30 -39.01
N LEU A 135 11.60 -36.16 -38.18
CA LEU A 135 12.18 -37.47 -37.84
C LEU A 135 12.32 -38.37 -39.07
N GLU A 136 11.31 -38.37 -39.95
CA GLU A 136 11.32 -39.11 -41.22
C GLU A 136 12.42 -38.60 -42.15
N PHE A 137 12.51 -37.28 -42.34
CA PHE A 137 13.55 -36.63 -43.13
C PHE A 137 14.94 -37.00 -42.62
N LEU A 138 15.23 -36.76 -41.33
CA LEU A 138 16.54 -37.01 -40.75
C LEU A 138 16.94 -38.48 -40.84
N ASN A 139 16.03 -39.41 -40.54
CA ASN A 139 16.32 -40.84 -40.63
C ASN A 139 16.55 -41.31 -42.07
N SER A 140 15.88 -40.71 -43.06
CA SER A 140 16.15 -40.99 -44.47
C SER A 140 17.55 -40.52 -44.87
N GLN A 141 17.96 -39.32 -44.44
CA GLN A 141 19.28 -38.77 -44.75
C GLN A 141 20.40 -39.55 -44.05
N ARG A 142 20.21 -39.87 -42.76
CA ARG A 142 21.17 -40.69 -42.00
C ARG A 142 21.35 -42.08 -42.58
N GLN A 143 20.27 -42.71 -43.06
CA GLN A 143 20.36 -43.99 -43.76
C GLN A 143 21.21 -43.90 -45.04
N ALA A 144 21.09 -42.82 -45.81
CA ALA A 144 21.91 -42.59 -46.98
C ALA A 144 23.39 -42.33 -46.63
N ALA A 145 23.64 -41.70 -45.47
CA ALA A 145 24.97 -41.38 -44.95
C ALA A 145 25.64 -42.50 -44.13
N ASP A 146 24.97 -43.66 -43.96
CA ASP A 146 25.40 -44.77 -43.10
C ASP A 146 25.53 -44.41 -41.61
N PHE A 147 24.64 -43.54 -41.11
CA PHE A 147 24.51 -43.20 -39.69
C PHE A 147 23.33 -43.93 -39.03
N PRO A 148 23.42 -44.22 -37.71
CA PRO A 148 22.31 -44.80 -36.97
C PRO A 148 21.06 -43.92 -36.97
N LYS A 149 19.89 -44.57 -37.01
CA LYS A 149 18.59 -43.90 -36.89
C LYS A 149 18.41 -43.25 -35.52
N ILE A 150 17.64 -42.18 -35.49
CA ILE A 150 17.24 -41.40 -34.32
C ILE A 150 15.88 -41.91 -33.83
N GLU A 151 15.73 -42.00 -32.51
CA GLU A 151 14.45 -42.27 -31.86
C GLU A 151 13.70 -40.96 -31.56
N SER A 152 12.36 -41.01 -31.50
CA SER A 152 11.52 -39.83 -31.22
C SER A 152 11.85 -39.16 -29.88
N SER A 153 12.28 -39.93 -28.87
CA SER A 153 12.71 -39.41 -27.57
C SER A 153 14.00 -38.59 -27.66
N GLN A 154 14.96 -39.03 -28.47
CA GLN A 154 16.22 -38.33 -28.73
C GLN A 154 15.97 -37.03 -29.49
N LEU A 155 15.12 -37.08 -30.53
CA LEU A 155 14.70 -35.89 -31.25
C LEU A 155 14.04 -34.86 -30.33
N ALA A 156 13.08 -35.30 -29.51
CA ALA A 156 12.38 -34.40 -28.59
C ALA A 156 13.34 -33.76 -27.55
N ALA A 157 14.37 -34.49 -27.11
CA ALA A 157 15.38 -33.95 -26.20
C ALA A 157 16.25 -32.88 -26.88
N SER A 158 16.79 -33.16 -28.07
CA SER A 158 17.60 -32.18 -28.81
C SER A 158 16.79 -30.96 -29.26
N ILE A 159 15.51 -31.13 -29.59
CA ILE A 159 14.60 -29.99 -29.88
C ILE A 159 14.49 -29.06 -28.67
N ARG A 160 14.37 -29.57 -27.44
CA ARG A 160 14.31 -28.71 -26.24
C ARG A 160 15.61 -27.92 -26.04
N VAL A 161 16.75 -28.51 -26.34
CA VAL A 161 18.05 -27.82 -26.29
C VAL A 161 18.10 -26.69 -27.33
N LEU A 162 17.58 -26.94 -28.53
CA LEU A 162 17.51 -25.95 -29.60
C LEU A 162 16.51 -24.81 -29.25
N GLU A 163 15.34 -25.15 -28.71
CA GLU A 163 14.35 -24.20 -28.17
C GLU A 163 15.02 -23.25 -27.18
N SER A 164 15.75 -23.77 -26.20
CA SER A 164 16.49 -22.96 -25.21
C SER A 164 17.58 -22.10 -25.84
N THR A 165 18.30 -22.62 -26.85
CA THR A 165 19.32 -21.85 -27.56
C THR A 165 18.72 -20.69 -28.36
N HIS A 166 17.57 -20.90 -29.01
CA HIS A 166 16.84 -19.86 -29.74
C HIS A 166 16.27 -18.80 -28.79
N ALA A 167 15.64 -19.24 -27.69
CA ALA A 167 15.11 -18.38 -26.63
C ALA A 167 16.20 -17.47 -26.06
N ARG A 168 17.40 -18.01 -25.83
CA ARG A 168 18.55 -17.22 -25.35
C ARG A 168 19.01 -16.20 -26.38
N SER A 169 19.11 -16.56 -27.66
CA SER A 169 19.46 -15.61 -28.74
C SER A 169 18.45 -14.47 -28.82
N ALA A 170 17.15 -14.79 -28.70
CA ALA A 170 16.05 -13.83 -28.66
C ALA A 170 16.12 -12.92 -27.43
N ALA A 171 16.36 -13.47 -26.24
CA ALA A 171 16.49 -12.72 -25.00
C ALA A 171 17.67 -11.74 -25.04
N LEU A 172 18.83 -12.19 -25.52
CA LEU A 172 19.98 -11.32 -25.75
C LEU A 172 19.66 -10.20 -26.75
N SER A 173 18.81 -10.48 -27.74
CA SER A 173 18.35 -9.48 -28.70
C SER A 173 17.45 -8.43 -28.06
N VAL A 174 16.52 -8.83 -27.21
CA VAL A 174 15.67 -7.89 -26.45
C VAL A 174 16.54 -6.92 -25.65
N TRP A 175 17.56 -7.42 -24.97
CA TRP A 175 18.49 -6.61 -24.18
C TRP A 175 19.38 -5.66 -25.00
N ARG A 176 19.44 -5.81 -26.34
CA ARG A 176 20.07 -4.84 -27.25
C ARG A 176 19.14 -3.73 -27.71
N LEU A 177 17.83 -3.91 -27.57
CA LEU A 177 16.84 -2.92 -28.00
C LEU A 177 16.66 -1.81 -26.97
N ASP A 178 16.07 -0.71 -27.42
CA ASP A 178 15.60 0.35 -26.54
C ASP A 178 14.45 -0.16 -25.67
N GLU A 179 14.49 0.17 -24.38
CA GLU A 179 13.47 -0.21 -23.39
C GLU A 179 13.15 -1.73 -23.37
N PRO A 180 14.13 -2.59 -23.03
CA PRO A 180 14.03 -4.05 -23.17
C PRO A 180 12.84 -4.67 -22.42
N GLY A 181 12.50 -4.17 -21.22
CA GLY A 181 11.35 -4.67 -20.47
C GLY A 181 10.01 -4.39 -21.15
N LYS A 182 9.84 -3.19 -21.75
CA LYS A 182 8.61 -2.86 -22.50
C LYS A 182 8.48 -3.66 -23.79
N VAL A 183 9.59 -3.92 -24.48
CA VAL A 183 9.58 -4.79 -25.67
C VAL A 183 9.15 -6.20 -25.26
N MET A 184 9.76 -6.76 -24.21
CA MET A 184 9.41 -8.09 -23.73
C MET A 184 7.97 -8.16 -23.21
N GLU A 185 7.50 -7.13 -22.50
CA GLU A 185 6.12 -7.03 -22.00
C GLU A 185 5.12 -7.10 -23.15
N ARG A 186 5.33 -6.31 -24.21
CA ARG A 186 4.46 -6.36 -25.41
C ARG A 186 4.45 -7.74 -26.07
N LEU A 187 5.60 -8.39 -26.16
CA LEU A 187 5.72 -9.74 -26.72
C LEU A 187 4.95 -10.76 -25.87
N VAL A 188 5.15 -10.73 -24.56
CA VAL A 188 4.46 -11.60 -23.60
C VAL A 188 2.95 -11.37 -23.68
N GLU A 189 2.49 -10.13 -23.56
CA GLU A 189 1.07 -9.81 -23.64
C GLU A 189 0.43 -10.24 -24.96
N ALA A 190 1.11 -10.00 -26.09
CA ALA A 190 0.61 -10.37 -27.40
C ALA A 190 0.43 -11.89 -27.51
N GLU A 191 1.37 -12.68 -26.98
CA GLU A 191 1.29 -14.13 -26.97
C GLU A 191 0.24 -14.68 -26.00
N LEU A 192 0.11 -14.10 -24.80
CA LEU A 192 -0.88 -14.51 -23.81
C LEU A 192 -2.33 -14.21 -24.24
N LYS A 193 -2.53 -13.26 -25.16
CA LYS A 193 -3.85 -12.96 -25.77
C LYS A 193 -4.29 -13.98 -26.82
N ARG A 194 -3.40 -14.88 -27.26
CA ARG A 194 -3.71 -15.92 -28.27
C ARG A 194 -4.40 -17.11 -27.63
N ASP A 195 -5.20 -17.85 -28.42
CA ASP A 195 -5.85 -19.09 -27.97
C ASP A 195 -4.85 -20.13 -27.46
N ARG A 196 -3.66 -20.15 -28.06
CA ARG A 196 -2.52 -20.96 -27.66
C ARG A 196 -1.25 -20.14 -27.80
N ALA A 197 -0.60 -19.86 -26.67
CA ALA A 197 0.70 -19.23 -26.65
C ALA A 197 1.77 -20.13 -27.28
N SER A 198 2.77 -19.53 -27.92
CA SER A 198 3.88 -20.27 -28.50
C SER A 198 4.61 -21.12 -27.46
N ARG A 199 5.03 -22.33 -27.90
CA ARG A 199 5.72 -23.29 -27.04
C ARG A 199 7.05 -22.75 -26.49
N ILE A 200 7.75 -21.90 -27.25
CA ILE A 200 9.03 -21.33 -26.83
C ILE A 200 8.88 -20.16 -25.84
N LEU A 201 7.68 -19.59 -25.67
CA LEU A 201 7.47 -18.40 -24.84
C LEU A 201 7.99 -18.58 -23.41
N ALA A 202 7.69 -19.71 -22.77
CA ALA A 202 8.11 -19.96 -21.39
C ALA A 202 9.65 -19.98 -21.24
N GLU A 203 10.35 -20.51 -22.24
CA GLU A 203 11.81 -20.54 -22.25
C GLU A 203 12.40 -19.16 -22.59
N PHE A 204 11.73 -18.41 -23.46
CA PHE A 204 12.10 -17.03 -23.77
C PHE A 204 11.97 -16.11 -22.55
N VAL A 205 10.88 -16.22 -21.78
CA VAL A 205 10.71 -15.50 -20.51
C VAL A 205 11.78 -15.91 -19.49
N ARG A 206 12.10 -17.21 -19.40
CA ARG A 206 13.16 -17.71 -18.50
C ARG A 206 14.53 -17.11 -18.84
N GLU A 207 14.93 -17.13 -20.10
CA GLU A 207 16.22 -16.58 -20.53
C GLU A 207 16.27 -15.06 -20.37
N TYR A 208 15.15 -14.36 -20.63
CA TYR A 208 15.02 -12.94 -20.32
C TYR A 208 15.23 -12.66 -18.82
N ASP A 209 14.58 -13.45 -17.96
CA ASP A 209 14.65 -13.29 -16.51
C ASP A 209 16.07 -13.52 -15.98
N ILE A 210 16.75 -14.57 -16.44
CA ILE A 210 18.16 -14.85 -16.10
C ILE A 210 19.06 -13.65 -16.44
N LEU A 211 18.83 -13.02 -17.59
CA LEU A 211 19.59 -11.84 -18.02
C LEU A 211 19.22 -10.56 -17.25
N SER A 212 18.01 -10.49 -16.70
CA SER A 212 17.52 -9.35 -15.91
C SER A 212 18.14 -9.29 -14.50
N GLU A 213 18.51 -10.44 -13.94
CA GLU A 213 18.91 -10.62 -12.54
C GLU A 213 20.00 -9.64 -12.06
N PRO A 214 21.11 -9.39 -12.78
CA PRO A 214 22.13 -8.44 -12.32
C PRO A 214 21.61 -7.01 -12.15
N ARG A 215 20.62 -6.60 -12.95
CA ARG A 215 20.02 -5.27 -12.86
C ARG A 215 19.02 -5.21 -11.71
N LEU A 216 18.17 -6.22 -11.58
CA LEU A 216 17.20 -6.33 -10.48
C LEU A 216 17.91 -6.39 -9.12
N ALA A 217 18.98 -7.18 -8.99
CA ALA A 217 19.76 -7.26 -7.76
C ALA A 217 20.30 -5.89 -7.31
N ARG A 218 20.81 -5.07 -8.26
CA ARG A 218 21.28 -3.70 -7.96
C ARG A 218 20.14 -2.78 -7.51
N ILE A 219 18.97 -2.88 -8.14
CA ILE A 219 17.80 -2.08 -7.75
C ILE A 219 17.33 -2.50 -6.36
N SER A 220 17.24 -3.81 -6.07
CA SER A 220 16.87 -4.30 -4.74
C SER A 220 17.86 -3.82 -3.67
N GLU A 221 19.17 -3.87 -3.94
CA GLU A 221 20.18 -3.38 -2.99
C GLU A 221 20.05 -1.88 -2.75
N ALA A 222 19.78 -1.08 -3.80
CA ALA A 222 19.53 0.35 -3.67
C ALA A 222 18.26 0.64 -2.85
N ILE A 223 17.19 -0.14 -3.04
CA ILE A 223 15.97 -0.05 -2.21
C ILE A 223 16.30 -0.37 -0.75
N ASP A 224 17.04 -1.44 -0.47
CA ASP A 224 17.44 -1.81 0.89
C ASP A 224 18.25 -0.69 1.56
N GLN A 225 19.15 -0.04 0.82
CA GLN A 225 19.90 1.12 1.32
C GLN A 225 18.97 2.30 1.66
N GLN A 226 17.99 2.60 0.81
CA GLN A 226 17.03 3.68 1.07
C GLN A 226 16.10 3.35 2.26
N ILE A 227 15.73 2.09 2.46
CA ILE A 227 14.96 1.64 3.64
C ILE A 227 15.74 1.97 4.92
N GLU A 228 17.03 1.64 4.97
CA GLU A 228 17.87 1.95 6.13
C GLU A 228 18.03 3.45 6.35
N LEU A 229 18.13 4.25 5.28
CA LEU A 229 18.14 5.71 5.37
C LEU A 229 16.81 6.26 5.91
N ALA A 230 15.67 5.70 5.50
CA ALA A 230 14.35 6.13 5.95
C ALA A 230 14.16 5.91 7.46
N ARG A 231 14.79 4.85 8.02
CA ARG A 231 14.75 4.54 9.46
C ARG A 231 15.55 5.53 10.32
N GLN A 232 16.48 6.28 9.74
CA GLN A 232 17.29 7.25 10.48
C GLN A 232 16.50 8.54 10.79
N PRO A 233 16.44 9.00 12.05
CA PRO A 233 15.66 10.19 12.43
C PRO A 233 16.13 11.51 11.80
N THR A 234 17.40 11.58 11.39
CA THR A 234 18.03 12.80 10.85
C THR A 234 17.80 13.01 9.35
N GLN A 235 17.26 12.01 8.66
CA GLN A 235 17.18 12.02 7.21
C GLN A 235 15.90 12.69 6.70
N GLN A 236 15.99 13.35 5.54
CA GLN A 236 14.83 13.93 4.87
C GLN A 236 14.00 12.83 4.21
N LEU A 237 12.93 12.40 4.90
CA LEU A 237 12.00 11.36 4.43
C LEU A 237 11.40 11.67 3.05
N GLU A 238 11.20 12.93 2.70
CA GLU A 238 10.66 13.32 1.39
C GLU A 238 11.55 12.83 0.24
N ALA A 239 12.87 13.09 0.34
CA ALA A 239 13.83 12.69 -0.67
C ALA A 239 13.97 11.16 -0.73
N VAL A 240 14.08 10.51 0.44
CA VAL A 240 14.25 9.05 0.52
C VAL A 240 13.03 8.31 -0.03
N THR A 241 11.82 8.71 0.34
CA THR A 241 10.60 8.04 -0.16
C THR A 241 10.34 8.30 -1.65
N SER A 242 10.80 9.44 -2.17
CA SER A 242 10.74 9.71 -3.62
C SER A 242 11.74 8.84 -4.39
N GLU A 243 12.95 8.64 -3.85
CA GLU A 243 13.96 7.77 -4.43
C GLU A 243 13.49 6.30 -4.44
N ILE A 244 12.88 5.82 -3.36
CA ILE A 244 12.29 4.46 -3.31
C ILE A 244 11.22 4.29 -4.40
N ALA A 245 10.33 5.28 -4.57
CA ALA A 245 9.28 5.21 -5.58
C ALA A 245 9.86 5.15 -7.01
N GLU A 246 10.95 5.89 -7.27
CA GLU A 246 11.64 5.85 -8.55
C GLU A 246 12.38 4.53 -8.78
N LEU A 247 12.99 3.95 -7.75
CA LEU A 247 13.61 2.62 -7.82
C LEU A 247 12.57 1.52 -8.07
N LEU A 248 11.37 1.62 -7.45
CA LEU A 248 10.26 0.71 -7.74
C LEU A 248 9.80 0.83 -9.19
N ARG A 249 9.71 2.04 -9.75
CA ARG A 249 9.41 2.24 -11.17
C ARG A 249 10.47 1.59 -12.08
N GLN A 250 11.75 1.70 -11.72
CA GLN A 250 12.84 1.06 -12.47
C GLN A 250 12.84 -0.46 -12.34
N TRP A 251 12.40 -0.99 -11.19
CA TRP A 251 12.18 -2.43 -11.01
C TRP A 251 11.08 -2.92 -11.96
N ASP A 252 9.95 -2.23 -11.96
CA ASP A 252 8.79 -2.49 -12.82
C ASP A 252 9.19 -2.50 -14.29
N ASP A 253 9.88 -1.45 -14.75
CA ASP A 253 10.37 -1.27 -16.13
C ASP A 253 11.21 -2.47 -16.63
N VAL A 254 11.77 -3.30 -15.74
CA VAL A 254 12.57 -4.48 -16.05
C VAL A 254 11.79 -5.78 -15.83
N ASN A 255 11.07 -5.89 -14.71
CA ASN A 255 10.51 -7.17 -14.25
C ASN A 255 9.05 -7.39 -14.68
N GLN A 256 8.36 -6.35 -15.15
CA GLN A 256 6.97 -6.43 -15.60
C GLN A 256 6.65 -7.61 -16.55
N PRO A 257 7.44 -7.92 -17.59
CA PRO A 257 7.17 -9.10 -18.43
C PRO A 257 7.13 -10.42 -17.66
N VAL A 258 7.96 -10.57 -16.62
CA VAL A 258 8.00 -11.76 -15.77
C VAL A 258 6.79 -11.79 -14.83
N GLN A 259 6.42 -10.65 -14.24
CA GLN A 259 5.24 -10.52 -13.38
C GLN A 259 3.95 -10.89 -14.13
N VAL A 260 3.76 -10.35 -15.33
CA VAL A 260 2.60 -10.63 -16.19
C VAL A 260 2.55 -12.11 -16.59
N PHE A 261 3.71 -12.69 -16.94
CA PHE A 261 3.78 -14.10 -17.32
C PHE A 261 3.45 -15.03 -16.14
N GLU A 262 4.02 -14.82 -14.96
CA GLU A 262 3.75 -15.63 -13.76
C GLU A 262 2.27 -15.49 -13.32
N GLN A 263 1.71 -14.28 -13.36
CA GLN A 263 0.30 -14.06 -13.03
C GLN A 263 -0.62 -14.90 -13.94
N HIS A 264 -0.34 -14.95 -15.25
CA HIS A 264 -1.11 -15.76 -16.18
C HIS A 264 -1.02 -17.27 -15.87
N GLN A 265 0.09 -17.73 -15.28
CA GLN A 265 0.24 -19.11 -14.80
C GLN A 265 -0.43 -19.34 -13.43
N GLY A 266 -1.02 -18.31 -12.81
CA GLY A 266 -1.60 -18.38 -11.47
C GLY A 266 -0.57 -18.35 -10.35
N HIS A 267 0.62 -17.82 -10.63
CA HIS A 267 1.71 -17.66 -9.67
C HIS A 267 1.98 -16.18 -9.38
N GLU A 268 2.68 -15.92 -8.28
CA GLU A 268 3.18 -14.58 -7.93
C GLU A 268 4.70 -14.56 -8.04
N GLU A 269 5.26 -13.48 -8.59
CA GLU A 269 6.71 -13.33 -8.74
C GLU A 269 7.39 -13.11 -7.37
N GLY A 270 8.33 -13.99 -7.03
CA GLY A 270 8.87 -14.09 -5.67
C GLY A 270 9.71 -12.90 -5.23
N ARG A 271 10.50 -12.29 -6.12
CA ARG A 271 11.38 -11.15 -5.76
C ARG A 271 10.58 -9.87 -5.50
N SER A 272 9.57 -9.62 -6.33
CA SER A 272 8.61 -8.51 -6.17
C SER A 272 7.87 -8.61 -4.83
N LYS A 273 7.44 -9.83 -4.45
CA LYS A 273 6.83 -10.08 -3.14
C LYS A 273 7.78 -9.76 -1.98
N GLN A 274 9.06 -10.10 -2.08
CA GLN A 274 10.06 -9.77 -1.04
C GLN A 274 10.30 -8.26 -0.92
N ILE A 275 10.33 -7.52 -2.03
CA ILE A 275 10.43 -6.05 -2.01
C ILE A 275 9.19 -5.46 -1.34
N TYR A 276 7.99 -5.93 -1.71
CA TYR A 276 6.75 -5.53 -1.08
C TYR A 276 6.77 -5.74 0.44
N GLU A 277 7.17 -6.93 0.93
CA GLU A 277 7.18 -7.24 2.36
C GLU A 277 8.09 -6.30 3.16
N ARG A 278 9.29 -6.03 2.64
CA ARG A 278 10.27 -5.11 3.26
C ARG A 278 9.74 -3.68 3.30
N LEU A 279 9.20 -3.18 2.20
CA LEU A 279 8.70 -1.81 2.12
C LEU A 279 7.40 -1.60 2.88
N ARG A 280 6.52 -2.61 2.93
CA ARG A 280 5.34 -2.57 3.80
C ARG A 280 5.73 -2.50 5.28
N SER A 281 6.76 -3.24 5.71
CA SER A 281 7.29 -3.11 7.08
C SER A 281 7.70 -1.67 7.37
N LEU A 282 8.44 -1.04 6.45
CA LEU A 282 8.82 0.38 6.59
C LEU A 282 7.58 1.30 6.65
N CYS A 283 6.56 1.06 5.82
CA CYS A 283 5.32 1.85 5.85
C CYS A 283 4.64 1.76 7.22
N LEU A 284 4.56 0.57 7.80
CA LEU A 284 3.98 0.34 9.12
C LEU A 284 4.80 1.01 10.23
N GLU A 285 6.14 0.93 10.17
CA GLU A 285 7.04 1.63 11.11
C GLU A 285 6.83 3.15 11.03
N LEU A 286 6.85 3.73 9.83
CA LEU A 286 6.65 5.17 9.61
C LEU A 286 5.28 5.65 10.12
N ALA A 287 4.22 4.91 9.82
CA ALA A 287 2.86 5.27 10.23
C ALA A 287 2.65 5.11 11.74
N ASN A 288 2.95 3.93 12.29
CA ASN A 288 2.57 3.58 13.65
C ASN A 288 3.50 4.16 14.71
N GLU A 289 4.81 4.22 14.44
CA GLU A 289 5.80 4.65 15.44
C GLU A 289 6.11 6.13 15.33
N ARG A 290 6.04 6.70 14.13
CA ARG A 290 6.49 8.08 13.85
C ARG A 290 5.36 9.02 13.44
N GLY A 291 4.17 8.52 13.12
CA GLY A 291 3.05 9.33 12.63
C GLY A 291 3.33 10.00 11.28
N GLU A 292 4.20 9.39 10.46
CA GLU A 292 4.63 9.89 9.15
C GLU A 292 3.70 9.39 8.04
N PHE A 293 2.39 9.63 8.18
CA PHE A 293 1.34 9.04 7.33
C PHE A 293 1.50 9.41 5.86
N ARG A 294 1.85 10.67 5.56
CA ARG A 294 2.09 11.15 4.18
C ARG A 294 3.18 10.34 3.46
N HIS A 295 4.27 10.04 4.16
CA HIS A 295 5.41 9.31 3.60
C HIS A 295 5.08 7.82 3.44
N ALA A 296 4.43 7.22 4.44
CA ALA A 296 3.94 5.85 4.36
C ALA A 296 2.91 5.66 3.24
N LYS A 297 2.00 6.65 3.04
CA LYS A 297 1.01 6.64 1.96
C LYS A 297 1.70 6.61 0.60
N ARG A 298 2.67 7.51 0.36
CA ARG A 298 3.45 7.54 -0.89
C ARG A 298 4.08 6.19 -1.22
N LEU A 299 4.73 5.57 -0.23
CA LEU A 299 5.35 4.26 -0.44
C LEU A 299 4.31 3.18 -0.74
N SER A 300 3.16 3.19 -0.06
CA SER A 300 2.06 2.25 -0.31
C SER A 300 1.43 2.45 -1.69
N GLU A 301 1.27 3.69 -2.15
CA GLU A 301 0.82 4.03 -3.51
C GLU A 301 1.82 3.56 -4.56
N ALA A 302 3.13 3.76 -4.34
CA ALA A 302 4.18 3.28 -5.23
C ALA A 302 4.19 1.75 -5.33
N LEU A 303 4.06 1.05 -4.19
CA LEU A 303 3.93 -0.41 -4.17
C LEU A 303 2.70 -0.90 -4.95
N LEU A 304 1.55 -0.24 -4.78
CA LEU A 304 0.32 -0.61 -5.48
C LEU A 304 0.42 -0.38 -6.98
N HIS A 305 1.14 0.66 -7.41
CA HIS A 305 1.39 0.92 -8.83
C HIS A 305 2.34 -0.09 -9.46
N THR A 306 3.39 -0.49 -8.74
CA THR A 306 4.45 -1.38 -9.26
C THR A 306 4.09 -2.86 -9.17
N PHE A 307 3.20 -3.25 -8.25
CA PHE A 307 2.86 -4.67 -8.04
C PHE A 307 1.35 -4.97 -8.12
N PRO A 308 0.63 -4.53 -9.16
CA PRO A 308 -0.78 -4.87 -9.32
C PRO A 308 -1.00 -6.38 -9.55
N GLU A 309 0.00 -7.12 -10.04
CA GLU A 309 -0.06 -8.56 -10.30
C GLU A 309 0.07 -9.42 -9.03
N LEU A 310 0.49 -8.84 -7.90
CA LEU A 310 0.56 -9.56 -6.62
C LEU A 310 -0.83 -9.59 -5.94
N GLU A 311 -1.71 -10.45 -6.46
CA GLU A 311 -3.13 -10.53 -6.06
C GLU A 311 -3.32 -10.74 -4.55
N SER A 312 -2.45 -11.50 -3.89
CA SER A 312 -2.55 -11.77 -2.44
C SER A 312 -2.37 -10.52 -1.58
N VAL A 313 -1.78 -9.45 -2.12
CA VAL A 313 -1.41 -8.25 -1.36
C VAL A 313 -2.01 -6.95 -1.91
N ALA A 314 -2.48 -6.94 -3.16
CA ALA A 314 -3.05 -5.75 -3.80
C ALA A 314 -4.25 -5.17 -3.03
N GLU A 315 -5.18 -6.02 -2.56
CA GLU A 315 -6.32 -5.56 -1.75
C GLU A 315 -5.88 -4.99 -0.39
N VAL A 316 -4.82 -5.56 0.19
CA VAL A 316 -4.27 -5.05 1.45
C VAL A 316 -3.63 -3.67 1.25
N LEU A 317 -2.89 -3.47 0.15
CA LEU A 317 -2.33 -2.17 -0.21
C LEU A 317 -3.39 -1.10 -0.45
N LYS A 318 -4.50 -1.45 -1.13
CA LYS A 318 -5.63 -0.51 -1.29
C LYS A 318 -6.19 -0.07 0.05
N GLY A 319 -6.39 -1.03 0.97
CA GLY A 319 -6.84 -0.74 2.33
C GLY A 319 -5.85 0.12 3.12
N ASP A 320 -4.55 -0.11 2.98
CA ASP A 320 -3.52 0.71 3.63
C ASP A 320 -3.53 2.15 3.10
N VAL A 321 -3.61 2.34 1.78
CA VAL A 321 -3.65 3.67 1.16
C VAL A 321 -4.84 4.47 1.68
N GLU A 322 -6.04 3.86 1.73
CA GLU A 322 -7.25 4.51 2.26
C GLU A 322 -7.11 4.84 3.76
N ALA A 323 -6.56 3.91 4.56
CA ALA A 323 -6.35 4.15 5.99
C ALA A 323 -5.35 5.29 6.23
N LEU A 324 -4.24 5.30 5.48
CA LEU A 324 -3.20 6.32 5.60
C LEU A 324 -3.67 7.69 5.11
N GLU A 325 -4.50 7.75 4.07
CA GLU A 325 -5.15 8.99 3.63
C GLU A 325 -6.03 9.58 4.71
N ASN A 326 -6.90 8.77 5.32
CA ASN A 326 -7.76 9.19 6.42
C ASN A 326 -6.95 9.71 7.62
N LEU A 327 -5.85 9.03 7.96
CA LEU A 327 -4.97 9.43 9.06
C LEU A 327 -4.20 10.74 8.76
N ASP A 328 -3.67 10.89 7.55
CA ASP A 328 -3.00 12.12 7.11
C ASP A 328 -3.95 13.31 7.10
N GLU A 329 -5.19 13.12 6.62
CA GLU A 329 -6.24 14.14 6.70
C GLU A 329 -6.59 14.54 8.14
N GLN A 330 -6.74 13.55 9.04
CA GLN A 330 -7.02 13.82 10.45
C GLN A 330 -5.88 14.59 11.12
N GLN A 331 -4.63 14.22 10.84
CA GLN A 331 -3.44 14.90 11.38
C GLN A 331 -3.35 16.35 10.88
N LYS A 332 -3.63 16.60 9.59
CA LYS A 332 -3.70 17.96 9.02
C LYS A 332 -4.80 18.81 9.67
N LYS A 333 -5.98 18.23 9.91
CA LYS A 333 -7.08 18.92 10.61
C LYS A 333 -6.69 19.25 12.05
N PHE A 334 -6.05 18.31 12.76
CA PHE A 334 -5.60 18.51 14.14
C PHE A 334 -4.53 19.59 14.27
N SER A 335 -3.51 19.60 13.40
CA SER A 335 -2.43 20.60 13.44
C SER A 335 -2.91 22.03 13.21
N VAL A 336 -3.98 22.22 12.43
CA VAL A 336 -4.65 23.52 12.27
C VAL A 336 -5.36 23.98 13.55
N LEU A 337 -5.90 23.05 14.34
CA LEU A 337 -6.62 23.33 15.59
C LEU A 337 -5.68 23.50 16.80
N GLU A 338 -4.49 22.93 16.76
CA GLU A 338 -3.52 22.94 17.87
C GLU A 338 -3.21 24.35 18.41
N PRO A 339 -2.95 25.39 17.59
CA PRO A 339 -2.73 26.74 18.09
C PRO A 339 -3.94 27.31 18.85
N LEU A 340 -5.16 26.98 18.42
CA LEU A 340 -6.39 27.42 19.07
C LEU A 340 -6.57 26.72 20.42
N VAL A 341 -6.36 25.41 20.46
CA VAL A 341 -6.41 24.63 21.70
C VAL A 341 -5.39 25.17 22.71
N ALA A 342 -4.15 25.40 22.28
CA ALA A 342 -3.10 25.95 23.12
C ALA A 342 -3.46 27.36 23.66
N ALA A 343 -4.00 28.24 22.82
CA ALA A 343 -4.45 29.57 23.23
C ALA A 343 -5.60 29.50 24.24
N CYS A 344 -6.57 28.61 24.04
CA CYS A 344 -7.67 28.38 24.98
C CYS A 344 -7.20 27.82 26.32
N GLU A 345 -6.30 26.83 26.33
CA GLU A 345 -5.71 26.28 27.56
C GLU A 345 -4.89 27.32 28.33
N ALA A 346 -4.08 28.13 27.63
CA ALA A 346 -3.35 29.23 28.26
C ALA A 346 -4.31 30.24 28.92
N ALA A 347 -5.45 30.52 28.28
CA ALA A 347 -6.45 31.44 28.79
C ALA A 347 -7.19 30.90 30.03
N LYS A 348 -7.36 29.58 30.18
CA LYS A 348 -7.92 28.96 31.41
C LYS A 348 -7.09 29.33 32.65
N SER A 349 -5.78 29.53 32.50
CA SER A 349 -4.91 29.95 33.60
C SER A 349 -4.94 31.45 33.89
N GLN A 350 -5.57 32.28 33.03
CA GLN A 350 -5.56 33.75 33.13
C GLN A 350 -6.95 34.38 33.00
N VAL A 351 -8.00 33.71 33.49
CA VAL A 351 -9.42 34.14 33.37
C VAL A 351 -9.68 35.60 33.78
N PRO A 352 -9.11 36.16 34.87
CA PRO A 352 -9.32 37.58 35.19
C PRO A 352 -8.85 38.55 34.10
N LYS A 353 -7.72 38.25 33.44
CA LYS A 353 -7.22 39.08 32.34
C LYS A 353 -8.08 38.91 31.08
N LEU A 354 -8.52 37.68 30.81
CA LEU A 354 -9.46 37.38 29.73
C LEU A 354 -10.76 38.17 29.90
N LYS A 355 -11.33 38.17 31.12
CA LYS A 355 -12.53 38.95 31.48
C LYS A 355 -12.36 40.44 31.16
N SER A 356 -11.31 41.07 31.68
CA SER A 356 -11.06 42.50 31.44
C SER A 356 -10.93 42.82 29.95
N ALA A 357 -10.28 41.95 29.18
CA ALA A 357 -10.15 42.13 27.73
C ALA A 357 -11.51 41.99 27.00
N LEU A 358 -12.30 40.97 27.32
CA LEU A 358 -13.64 40.76 26.73
C LEU A 358 -14.63 41.85 27.12
N GLN A 359 -14.54 42.42 28.32
CA GLN A 359 -15.34 43.56 28.73
C GLN A 359 -15.02 44.81 27.91
N SER A 360 -13.75 45.00 27.53
CA SER A 360 -13.30 46.19 26.80
C SER A 360 -13.64 46.15 25.30
N SER A 361 -13.60 44.98 24.68
CA SER A 361 -13.61 44.85 23.21
C SER A 361 -14.47 43.71 22.67
N GLY A 362 -15.09 42.91 23.53
CA GLY A 362 -15.77 41.68 23.13
C GLY A 362 -14.80 40.63 22.60
N PHE A 363 -15.34 39.61 21.95
CA PHE A 363 -14.56 38.60 21.23
C PHE A 363 -14.37 39.06 19.77
N ALA A 364 -13.36 39.87 19.55
CA ALA A 364 -13.07 40.52 18.28
C ALA A 364 -11.55 40.66 18.09
N PRO A 365 -11.06 41.06 16.89
CA PRO A 365 -9.64 41.30 16.67
C PRO A 365 -9.07 42.28 17.72
N ALA A 366 -8.09 41.83 18.49
CA ALA A 366 -7.48 42.61 19.57
C ALA A 366 -5.97 42.83 19.34
N ARG A 367 -5.42 43.90 19.92
CA ARG A 367 -3.98 44.25 19.75
C ARG A 367 -3.03 43.42 20.61
N LYS A 368 -3.47 42.93 21.77
CA LYS A 368 -2.66 42.16 22.74
C LYS A 368 -3.52 41.32 23.69
N GLY A 369 -2.91 40.32 24.31
CA GLY A 369 -3.52 39.48 25.36
C GLY A 369 -4.33 38.30 24.82
N ALA A 370 -4.91 37.51 25.74
CA ALA A 370 -5.56 36.24 25.43
C ALA A 370 -6.65 36.31 24.32
N VAL A 371 -7.44 37.39 24.26
CA VAL A 371 -8.46 37.56 23.21
C VAL A 371 -7.83 37.65 21.82
N LYS A 372 -6.66 38.31 21.68
CA LYS A 372 -5.93 38.35 20.40
C LYS A 372 -5.53 36.95 19.96
N GLU A 373 -4.90 36.21 20.86
CA GLU A 373 -4.36 34.88 20.58
C GLU A 373 -5.48 33.89 20.22
N ILE A 374 -6.54 33.84 21.02
CA ILE A 374 -7.71 33.00 20.75
C ILE A 374 -8.38 33.42 19.45
N PHE A 375 -8.67 34.71 19.25
CA PHE A 375 -9.41 35.16 18.06
C PHE A 375 -8.62 34.89 16.77
N ALA A 376 -7.31 35.14 16.75
CA ALA A 376 -6.50 34.89 15.55
C ALA A 376 -6.40 33.39 15.21
N ALA A 377 -6.20 32.54 16.21
CA ALA A 377 -6.17 31.10 16.02
C ALA A 377 -7.56 30.55 15.62
N PHE A 378 -8.63 31.10 16.20
CA PHE A 378 -10.00 30.76 15.86
C PHE A 378 -10.37 31.19 14.44
N ASP A 379 -10.06 32.42 14.03
CA ASP A 379 -10.34 32.93 12.68
C ASP A 379 -9.65 32.07 11.61
N THR A 380 -8.42 31.63 11.88
CA THR A 380 -7.66 30.71 11.03
C THR A 380 -8.31 29.33 10.96
N ALA A 381 -8.57 28.70 12.11
CA ALA A 381 -9.13 27.35 12.17
C ALA A 381 -10.60 27.28 11.68
N ALA A 382 -11.39 28.33 11.89
CA ALA A 382 -12.77 28.40 11.41
C ALA A 382 -12.85 28.52 9.88
N LYS A 383 -11.87 29.16 9.25
CA LYS A 383 -11.79 29.30 7.78
C LYS A 383 -11.16 28.10 7.08
N ALA A 384 -10.42 27.27 7.81
CA ALA A 384 -9.81 26.08 7.25
C ALA A 384 -10.85 24.99 6.93
N SER A 385 -10.64 24.27 5.83
CA SER A 385 -11.56 23.24 5.35
C SER A 385 -11.66 22.08 6.35
N GLY A 386 -12.88 21.66 6.67
CA GLY A 386 -13.13 20.51 7.56
C GLY A 386 -12.88 20.76 9.05
N THR A 387 -12.45 21.95 9.47
CA THR A 387 -12.20 22.30 10.89
C THR A 387 -13.17 23.32 11.47
N GLY A 388 -14.09 23.85 10.64
CA GLY A 388 -15.06 24.89 11.00
C GLY A 388 -15.76 24.61 12.34
N ASP A 389 -16.62 23.60 12.40
CA ASP A 389 -17.38 23.27 13.62
C ASP A 389 -16.48 22.99 14.83
N ALA A 390 -15.37 22.28 14.63
CA ALA A 390 -14.42 21.99 15.69
C ALA A 390 -13.83 23.27 16.32
N ALA A 391 -13.50 24.29 15.51
CA ALA A 391 -13.00 25.57 16.01
C ALA A 391 -14.02 26.27 16.93
N PHE A 392 -15.31 26.24 16.58
CA PHE A 392 -16.38 26.79 17.43
C PHE A 392 -16.52 26.00 18.74
N LEU A 393 -16.46 24.67 18.67
CA LEU A 393 -16.57 23.81 19.85
C LEU A 393 -15.39 23.99 20.83
N VAL A 394 -14.16 24.22 20.33
CA VAL A 394 -13.00 24.51 21.19
C VAL A 394 -13.20 25.79 22.02
N VAL A 395 -13.66 26.87 21.41
CA VAL A 395 -13.92 28.14 22.13
C VAL A 395 -15.15 28.02 23.03
N ARG A 396 -16.19 27.28 22.61
CA ARG A 396 -17.34 26.94 23.45
C ARG A 396 -16.92 26.22 24.72
N ASP A 397 -16.00 25.25 24.64
CA ASP A 397 -15.51 24.52 25.81
C ASP A 397 -14.75 25.42 26.79
N LEU A 398 -14.00 26.41 26.30
CA LEU A 398 -13.43 27.46 27.15
C LEU A 398 -14.54 28.25 27.87
N ALA A 399 -15.60 28.63 27.16
CA ALA A 399 -16.72 29.36 27.76
C ALA A 399 -17.43 28.52 28.84
N LEU A 400 -17.65 27.23 28.59
CA LEU A 400 -18.24 26.30 29.57
C LEU A 400 -17.36 26.15 30.82
N PHE A 401 -16.04 25.99 30.65
CA PHE A 401 -15.11 25.97 31.77
C PHE A 401 -15.18 27.26 32.60
N VAL A 402 -15.18 28.42 31.95
CA VAL A 402 -15.27 29.71 32.63
C VAL A 402 -16.59 29.85 33.40
N ASN A 403 -17.70 29.39 32.82
CA ASN A 403 -19.00 29.40 33.49
C ASN A 403 -19.04 28.45 34.69
N ASN A 404 -18.66 27.18 34.49
CA ASN A 404 -18.92 26.12 35.46
C ASN A 404 -17.85 26.05 36.55
N ASP A 405 -16.58 26.11 36.16
CA ASP A 405 -15.44 25.92 37.08
C ASP A 405 -15.03 27.23 37.74
N ARG A 406 -15.27 28.37 37.08
CA ARG A 406 -14.94 29.71 37.61
C ARG A 406 -16.15 30.52 38.05
N ASN A 407 -17.36 30.01 37.83
CA ASN A 407 -18.62 30.68 38.20
C ASN A 407 -18.72 32.11 37.63
N ASP A 408 -18.26 32.30 36.39
CA ASP A 408 -18.21 33.61 35.71
C ASP A 408 -19.06 33.62 34.40
N PRO A 409 -20.40 33.67 34.53
CA PRO A 409 -21.32 33.61 33.38
C PRO A 409 -21.18 34.81 32.43
N GLU A 410 -20.69 35.96 32.91
CA GLU A 410 -20.44 37.13 32.05
C GLU A 410 -19.37 36.84 31.00
N THR A 411 -18.22 36.34 31.44
CA THR A 411 -17.08 36.07 30.57
C THR A 411 -17.42 34.97 29.57
N ALA A 412 -18.12 33.92 30.03
CA ALA A 412 -18.64 32.87 29.17
C ALA A 412 -19.65 33.39 28.12
N PHE A 413 -20.61 34.23 28.54
CA PHE A 413 -21.56 34.86 27.62
C PHE A 413 -20.85 35.65 26.51
N ARG A 414 -19.84 36.45 26.87
CA ARG A 414 -19.10 37.27 25.90
C ARG A 414 -18.32 36.44 24.88
N LEU A 415 -17.84 35.25 25.26
CA LEU A 415 -17.21 34.30 24.33
C LEU A 415 -18.26 33.74 23.35
N ILE A 416 -19.37 33.22 23.85
CA ILE A 416 -20.42 32.61 23.03
C ILE A 416 -21.10 33.63 22.10
N ASP A 417 -21.46 34.81 22.61
CA ASP A 417 -22.03 35.90 21.80
C ASP A 417 -21.03 36.36 20.72
N GLY A 418 -19.75 36.36 21.08
CA GLY A 418 -18.63 36.53 20.15
C GLY A 418 -18.62 35.55 18.98
N LEU A 419 -18.75 34.26 19.28
CA LEU A 419 -18.83 33.20 18.27
C LEU A 419 -20.04 33.38 17.36
N ILE A 420 -21.21 33.71 17.92
CA ILE A 420 -22.45 33.90 17.14
C ILE A 420 -22.38 35.14 16.24
N THR A 421 -21.72 36.21 16.70
CA THR A 421 -21.60 37.48 15.98
C THR A 421 -20.39 37.56 15.05
N TYR A 422 -19.55 36.52 15.04
CA TYR A 422 -18.41 36.38 14.14
C TYR A 422 -18.85 36.44 12.67
N ARG A 423 -18.15 37.26 11.88
CA ARG A 423 -18.51 37.55 10.47
C ARG A 423 -17.80 36.67 9.45
N GLY A 424 -16.95 35.74 9.88
CA GLY A 424 -16.24 34.84 8.99
C GLY A 424 -17.05 33.59 8.64
N ALA A 425 -16.38 32.43 8.64
CA ALA A 425 -17.01 31.15 8.41
C ALA A 425 -18.10 30.87 9.47
N LYS A 426 -19.24 30.33 9.03
CA LYS A 426 -20.36 29.97 9.91
C LYS A 426 -20.26 28.49 10.30
N PRO A 427 -20.62 28.12 11.54
CA PRO A 427 -20.69 26.73 11.92
C PRO A 427 -21.96 26.08 11.34
N SER A 428 -22.08 24.76 11.47
CA SER A 428 -23.29 24.02 11.12
C SER A 428 -24.51 24.51 11.90
N GLN A 429 -25.69 24.16 11.40
CA GLN A 429 -26.96 24.51 12.04
C GLN A 429 -27.06 23.97 13.46
N ASP A 430 -26.58 22.74 13.70
CA ASP A 430 -26.61 22.09 15.01
C ASP A 430 -25.73 22.82 16.03
N VAL A 431 -24.52 23.22 15.63
CA VAL A 431 -23.63 24.02 16.49
C VAL A 431 -24.24 25.42 16.72
N SER A 432 -24.83 26.03 15.69
CA SER A 432 -25.47 27.35 15.81
C SER A 432 -26.63 27.36 16.82
N ILE A 433 -27.50 26.33 16.78
CA ILE A 433 -28.62 26.20 17.73
C ILE A 433 -28.09 26.04 19.17
N LYS A 434 -27.09 25.18 19.37
CA LYS A 434 -26.47 24.98 20.70
C LYS A 434 -25.89 26.27 21.26
N LEU A 435 -25.16 27.03 20.45
CA LEU A 435 -24.57 28.29 20.88
C LEU A 435 -25.67 29.32 21.25
N ASP A 436 -26.78 29.38 20.50
CA ASP A 436 -27.88 30.30 20.79
C ASP A 436 -28.62 29.95 22.09
N GLU A 437 -28.86 28.66 22.34
CA GLU A 437 -29.42 28.16 23.59
C GLU A 437 -28.52 28.53 24.78
N GLU A 438 -27.21 28.27 24.67
CA GLU A 438 -26.23 28.61 25.69
C GLU A 438 -26.10 30.11 25.92
N ARG A 439 -26.16 30.91 24.85
CA ARG A 439 -26.14 32.38 24.94
C ARG A 439 -27.29 32.89 25.82
N SER A 440 -28.51 32.39 25.60
CA SER A 440 -29.70 32.76 26.38
C SER A 440 -29.50 32.46 27.87
N VAL A 441 -29.08 31.23 28.19
CA VAL A 441 -28.86 30.77 29.57
C VAL A 441 -27.75 31.54 30.27
N LEU A 442 -26.59 31.72 29.61
CA LEU A 442 -25.45 32.45 30.19
C LEU A 442 -25.79 33.92 30.44
N HIS A 443 -26.52 34.57 29.52
CA HIS A 443 -26.94 35.96 29.70
C HIS A 443 -27.90 36.12 30.88
N ARG A 444 -28.87 35.21 31.00
CA ARG A 444 -29.79 35.15 32.13
C ARG A 444 -29.03 35.02 33.46
N ASN A 445 -28.14 34.03 33.55
CA ASN A 445 -27.38 33.75 34.78
C ASN A 445 -26.45 34.92 35.15
N TRP A 446 -25.91 35.65 34.17
CA TRP A 446 -25.14 36.87 34.40
C TRP A 446 -26.00 38.03 34.95
N LYS A 447 -27.19 38.24 34.40
CA LYS A 447 -28.04 39.39 34.76
C LYS A 447 -28.91 39.17 35.99
N MET A 448 -29.20 37.92 36.36
CA MET A 448 -30.06 37.60 37.49
C MET A 448 -29.56 38.20 38.82
N PRO A 449 -28.26 38.12 39.18
CA PRO A 449 -27.74 38.77 40.39
C PRO A 449 -27.86 40.29 40.37
N GLU A 450 -27.81 40.93 39.18
CA GLU A 450 -28.02 42.38 39.06
C GLU A 450 -29.51 42.73 39.26
N LEU A 451 -30.42 41.91 38.74
CA LEU A 451 -31.85 42.08 38.96
C LEU A 451 -32.19 42.00 40.46
N ASP A 452 -31.59 41.04 41.16
CA ASP A 452 -31.75 40.87 42.61
C ASP A 452 -31.24 42.09 43.40
N ARG A 453 -30.09 42.65 43.01
CA ARG A 453 -29.56 43.90 43.62
C ARG A 453 -30.47 45.10 43.40
N GLN A 454 -31.18 45.16 42.28
CA GLN A 454 -32.14 46.22 41.99
C GLN A 454 -33.51 45.98 42.64
N SER A 455 -33.68 44.92 43.44
CA SER A 455 -34.95 44.61 44.11
C SER A 455 -35.45 45.81 44.92
N GLY A 456 -36.69 46.23 44.66
CA GLY A 456 -37.29 47.42 45.26
C GLY A 456 -37.12 48.70 44.43
N ASN A 457 -36.13 48.79 43.56
CA ASN A 457 -35.97 49.86 42.57
C ASN A 457 -36.63 49.47 41.24
N LEU A 458 -37.92 49.81 41.08
CA LEU A 458 -38.69 49.39 39.89
C LEU A 458 -38.09 49.89 38.57
N GLY A 459 -37.51 51.10 38.55
CA GLY A 459 -36.83 51.64 37.36
C GLY A 459 -35.58 50.83 36.99
N GLY A 460 -34.78 50.48 38.00
CA GLY A 460 -33.62 49.61 37.84
C GLY A 460 -34.01 48.20 37.38
N MET A 461 -35.02 47.60 38.01
CA MET A 461 -35.52 46.27 37.64
C MET A 461 -36.05 46.23 36.21
N ALA A 462 -36.86 47.21 35.79
CA ALA A 462 -37.37 47.28 34.42
C ALA A 462 -36.23 47.33 33.39
N LYS A 463 -35.19 48.13 33.67
CA LYS A 463 -34.01 48.24 32.81
C LYS A 463 -33.25 46.91 32.70
N VAL A 464 -33.05 46.19 33.81
CA VAL A 464 -32.35 44.89 33.80
C VAL A 464 -33.18 43.84 33.05
N VAL A 465 -34.51 43.83 33.25
CA VAL A 465 -35.41 42.92 32.51
C VAL A 465 -35.39 43.21 31.00
N ASP A 466 -35.36 44.48 30.60
CA ASP A 466 -35.20 44.87 29.19
C ASP A 466 -33.89 44.38 28.59
N GLU A 467 -32.80 44.41 29.36
CA GLU A 467 -31.53 43.82 28.92
C GLU A 467 -31.63 42.29 28.79
N MET A 468 -32.25 41.61 29.75
CA MET A 468 -32.44 40.15 29.71
C MET A 468 -33.30 39.70 28.51
N LEU A 469 -34.34 40.46 28.16
CA LEU A 469 -35.23 40.16 27.02
C LEU A 469 -34.54 40.18 25.65
N LYS A 470 -33.35 40.77 25.52
CA LYS A 470 -32.60 40.82 24.25
C LYS A 470 -32.20 39.44 23.75
N TYR A 471 -31.81 38.56 24.66
CA TYR A 471 -31.29 37.22 24.35
C TYR A 471 -32.19 36.10 24.88
N ALA A 472 -33.27 36.43 25.57
CA ALA A 472 -34.20 35.44 26.11
C ALA A 472 -35.02 34.76 25.00
N ASN A 473 -35.12 33.44 25.10
CA ASN A 473 -35.89 32.55 24.24
C ASN A 473 -36.90 31.71 25.06
N GLY A 474 -37.80 31.01 24.37
CA GLY A 474 -38.73 30.05 24.98
C GLY A 474 -39.50 30.56 26.22
N ASN A 475 -39.54 29.72 27.25
CA ASN A 475 -40.23 30.00 28.51
C ASN A 475 -39.61 31.19 29.28
N ASP A 476 -38.29 31.34 29.24
CA ASP A 476 -37.60 32.44 29.92
C ASP A 476 -38.05 33.80 29.38
N ARG A 477 -38.23 33.91 28.06
CA ARG A 477 -38.78 35.13 27.45
C ARG A 477 -40.21 35.40 27.92
N ALA A 478 -41.06 34.38 27.98
CA ALA A 478 -42.44 34.52 28.43
C ALA A 478 -42.51 35.01 29.89
N GLU A 479 -41.71 34.42 30.77
CA GLU A 479 -41.61 34.82 32.19
C GLU A 479 -41.05 36.23 32.37
N LEU A 480 -40.02 36.62 31.60
CA LEU A 480 -39.46 37.98 31.64
C LEU A 480 -40.45 39.03 31.13
N VAL A 481 -41.25 38.72 30.10
CA VAL A 481 -42.33 39.61 29.62
C VAL A 481 -43.40 39.77 30.71
N GLN A 482 -43.78 38.68 31.38
CA GLN A 482 -44.71 38.76 32.50
C GLN A 482 -44.14 39.60 33.64
N LEU A 483 -42.87 39.40 34.00
CA LEU A 483 -42.19 40.17 35.04
C LEU A 483 -42.14 41.65 34.71
N LYS A 484 -41.78 42.01 33.46
CA LYS A 484 -41.78 43.40 32.97
C LYS A 484 -43.15 44.04 33.14
N SER A 485 -44.21 43.36 32.69
CA SER A 485 -45.58 43.88 32.81
C SER A 485 -46.01 44.12 34.27
N ARG A 486 -45.55 43.29 35.22
CA ARG A 486 -45.82 43.45 36.65
C ARG A 486 -45.07 44.63 37.23
N ILE A 487 -43.82 44.86 36.81
CA ILE A 487 -43.01 46.01 37.22
C ILE A 487 -43.63 47.33 36.70
N GLU A 488 -43.98 47.40 35.42
CA GLU A 488 -44.57 48.59 34.79
C GLU A 488 -45.93 48.96 35.38
N ARG A 489 -46.80 47.98 35.63
CA ARG A 489 -48.10 48.21 36.29
C ARG A 489 -47.95 48.84 37.68
N LYS A 490 -46.87 48.49 38.39
CA LYS A 490 -46.56 49.03 39.70
C LYS A 490 -45.98 50.45 39.61
N GLN A 491 -45.16 50.74 38.60
CA GLN A 491 -44.67 52.10 38.33
C GLN A 491 -45.81 53.07 37.99
N ALA A 492 -46.85 52.59 37.30
CA ALA A 492 -48.02 53.40 36.91
C ALA A 492 -49.00 53.76 38.06
N GLY A 493 -48.66 53.47 39.32
CA GLY A 493 -49.41 53.95 40.49
C GLY A 493 -50.83 53.38 40.66
N LYS A 494 -51.22 52.33 39.91
CA LYS A 494 -52.52 51.68 40.08
C LYS A 494 -52.55 51.00 41.46
N LYS A 495 -53.51 51.37 42.33
CA LYS A 495 -53.70 50.75 43.66
C LYS A 495 -53.79 49.22 43.51
N VAL A 496 -52.75 48.48 43.94
CA VAL A 496 -52.80 47.02 43.95
C VAL A 496 -52.11 46.43 45.19
N LYS A 497 -52.76 45.38 45.70
CA LYS A 497 -52.48 44.56 46.89
C LYS A 497 -51.15 43.77 46.78
N TRP A 498 -50.72 43.22 47.91
CA TRP A 498 -49.57 42.32 48.14
C TRP A 498 -49.31 41.25 47.05
N LEU A 499 -50.32 40.87 46.27
CA LEU A 499 -50.23 39.95 45.12
C LEU A 499 -49.20 40.34 44.05
N ILE A 500 -48.96 41.63 43.77
CA ILE A 500 -47.90 42.01 42.79
C ILE A 500 -46.50 41.74 43.36
N TYR A 501 -46.28 41.99 44.66
CA TYR A 501 -45.00 41.70 45.31
C TYR A 501 -44.75 40.19 45.38
N GLY A 502 -45.77 39.40 45.73
CA GLY A 502 -45.71 37.94 45.68
C GLY A 502 -45.45 37.43 44.26
N GLY A 503 -46.08 38.03 43.25
CA GLY A 503 -45.87 37.67 41.85
C GLY A 503 -44.47 38.03 41.31
N ILE A 504 -43.89 39.16 41.69
CA ILE A 504 -42.51 39.53 41.31
C ILE A 504 -41.51 38.58 41.99
N ALA A 505 -41.68 38.33 43.30
CA ALA A 505 -40.83 37.42 44.06
C ALA A 505 -40.93 35.97 43.56
N ALA A 506 -42.11 35.53 43.10
CA ALA A 506 -42.30 34.19 42.54
C ALA A 506 -41.53 33.99 41.22
N VAL A 507 -41.54 34.98 40.31
CA VAL A 507 -40.81 34.87 39.03
C VAL A 507 -39.29 34.97 39.26
N ILE A 508 -38.85 35.82 40.20
CA ILE A 508 -37.44 35.87 40.61
C ILE A 508 -37.01 34.54 41.24
N GLY A 509 -37.84 33.98 42.12
CA GLY A 509 -37.62 32.68 42.74
C GLY A 509 -37.59 31.52 41.73
N PHE A 510 -38.43 31.56 40.71
CA PHE A 510 -38.41 30.60 39.60
C PHE A 510 -37.03 30.57 38.93
N PHE A 511 -36.47 31.73 38.56
CA PHE A 511 -35.16 31.80 37.91
C PHE A 511 -33.99 31.39 38.83
N VAL A 512 -34.04 31.70 40.12
CA VAL A 512 -33.01 31.25 41.08
C VAL A 512 -33.04 29.73 41.27
N ILE A 513 -34.22 29.11 41.17
CA ILE A 513 -34.38 27.64 41.22
C ILE A 513 -33.96 27.01 39.89
N SER A 514 -34.37 27.59 38.75
CA SER A 514 -33.99 27.14 37.41
C SER A 514 -32.49 27.29 37.15
N ASP A 515 -31.80 28.28 37.73
CA ASP A 515 -30.33 28.41 37.67
C ASP A 515 -29.60 27.18 38.22
N LYS A 516 -30.15 26.53 39.26
CA LYS A 516 -29.57 25.29 39.81
C LYS A 516 -29.83 24.07 38.92
N LEU A 517 -30.86 24.11 38.08
CA LEU A 517 -31.31 23.01 37.22
C LEU A 517 -30.73 23.11 35.80
N ASP A 518 -30.52 24.32 35.29
CA ASP A 518 -30.13 24.61 33.90
C ASP A 518 -28.62 24.87 33.73
N ARG A 519 -27.78 24.48 34.69
CA ARG A 519 -26.33 24.62 34.49
C ARG A 519 -25.91 23.79 33.28
N PRO A 520 -25.31 24.40 32.23
CA PRO A 520 -24.82 23.65 31.10
C PRO A 520 -23.84 22.59 31.61
N THR A 521 -24.09 21.31 31.36
CA THR A 521 -23.22 20.23 31.86
C THR A 521 -21.80 20.36 31.33
N SER A 522 -20.79 20.27 32.19
CA SER A 522 -19.35 20.38 31.86
C SER A 522 -18.78 19.24 31.01
N ARG A 523 -19.58 18.56 30.17
CA ARG A 523 -19.03 17.60 29.22
C ARG A 523 -18.34 18.37 28.10
N THR A 524 -17.01 18.31 28.09
CA THR A 524 -16.16 18.76 26.99
C THR A 524 -16.75 18.24 25.67
N SER A 525 -17.17 19.15 24.80
CA SER A 525 -17.77 18.79 23.50
C SER A 525 -16.73 18.55 22.43
N TYR A 526 -15.56 19.19 22.60
CA TYR A 526 -14.37 18.94 21.84
C TYR A 526 -13.49 17.96 22.62
N GLN A 527 -13.57 16.67 22.28
CA GLN A 527 -12.48 15.78 22.64
C GLN A 527 -11.34 16.06 21.67
N PRO A 528 -10.21 16.65 22.10
CA PRO A 528 -9.02 16.59 21.28
C PRO A 528 -8.77 15.11 21.02
N THR A 529 -8.52 14.74 19.77
CA THR A 529 -7.88 13.46 19.47
C THR A 529 -6.42 13.57 19.93
N THR A 530 -6.19 13.75 21.24
CA THR A 530 -4.85 13.67 21.81
C THR A 530 -4.39 12.24 21.61
N THR A 531 -3.33 12.11 20.82
CA THR A 531 -2.35 11.02 20.77
C THR A 531 -2.97 9.64 20.87
N TYR A 532 -2.97 8.91 19.75
CA TYR A 532 -3.29 7.48 19.65
C TYR A 532 -3.13 6.74 20.99
N GLN A 533 -4.23 6.71 21.75
CA GLN A 533 -4.41 5.93 22.97
C GLN A 533 -5.76 5.25 22.78
N PRO A 534 -5.78 3.91 22.61
CA PRO A 534 -6.99 3.18 22.27
C PRO A 534 -8.00 3.32 23.41
N SER A 535 -9.13 3.96 23.14
CA SER A 535 -10.24 4.14 24.08
C SER A 535 -11.23 2.99 23.94
N THR A 536 -11.41 2.22 25.02
CA THR A 536 -12.36 1.09 25.08
C THR A 536 -13.71 1.55 25.67
N PRO A 537 -14.88 1.18 25.09
CA PRO A 537 -16.18 1.40 25.71
C PRO A 537 -16.43 0.40 26.85
N ARG A 538 -16.92 0.91 27.99
CA ARG A 538 -17.33 0.13 29.16
C ARG A 538 -18.75 -0.40 28.95
N GLN A 539 -18.92 -1.71 28.74
CA GLN A 539 -20.18 -2.41 29.00
C GLN A 539 -19.99 -3.46 30.10
N THR A 540 -20.81 -3.31 31.14
CA THR A 540 -21.01 -4.24 32.25
C THR A 540 -21.91 -5.39 31.83
N THR A 541 -21.40 -6.61 31.82
CA THR A 541 -22.20 -7.82 32.08
C THR A 541 -21.30 -8.95 32.62
N THR A 542 -21.45 -9.18 33.92
CA THR A 542 -21.39 -10.46 34.67
C THR A 542 -20.67 -11.67 34.07
N SER A 543 -19.59 -12.07 34.74
CA SER A 543 -18.93 -13.39 34.67
C SER A 543 -19.80 -14.52 35.23
N PRO A 544 -19.52 -15.78 34.83
CA PRO A 544 -19.10 -16.78 35.82
C PRO A 544 -17.69 -17.34 35.51
N SER A 545 -16.95 -17.55 36.59
CA SER A 545 -15.58 -18.06 36.66
C SER A 545 -15.48 -19.59 36.55
N SER A 546 -14.46 -20.11 35.84
CA SER A 546 -13.70 -21.31 36.24
C SER A 546 -12.43 -21.57 35.37
N ASN A 547 -11.39 -22.08 36.04
CA ASN A 547 -10.10 -22.63 35.58
C ASN A 547 -8.93 -21.66 35.27
N THR A 548 -7.99 -21.59 36.22
CA THR A 548 -6.86 -20.66 36.31
C THR A 548 -5.54 -21.13 35.67
N SER A 549 -5.51 -22.23 34.90
CA SER A 549 -4.24 -22.76 34.32
C SER A 549 -4.27 -23.18 32.84
N ALA A 550 -5.43 -23.35 32.20
CA ALA A 550 -5.51 -23.90 30.85
C ALA A 550 -5.34 -22.83 29.75
N GLU A 551 -4.65 -23.17 28.65
CA GLU A 551 -4.77 -22.45 27.37
C GLU A 551 -6.11 -22.83 26.73
N THR A 552 -6.85 -21.85 26.22
CA THR A 552 -8.10 -22.11 25.48
C THR A 552 -8.00 -21.41 24.13
N ARG A 553 -8.15 -22.18 23.03
CA ARG A 553 -8.08 -21.62 21.68
C ARG A 553 -9.19 -20.55 21.51
N PRO A 554 -8.87 -19.31 21.13
CA PRO A 554 -9.87 -18.27 20.87
C PRO A 554 -10.73 -18.62 19.65
N PRO A 555 -11.99 -18.14 19.58
CA PRO A 555 -12.75 -18.15 18.33
C PRO A 555 -12.08 -17.29 17.24
N VAL A 556 -12.38 -17.57 15.97
CA VAL A 556 -11.90 -16.78 14.82
C VAL A 556 -12.67 -15.46 14.77
N GLY A 557 -11.98 -14.35 14.52
CA GLY A 557 -12.56 -13.02 14.37
C GLY A 557 -11.66 -11.89 14.90
N GLN A 558 -12.01 -10.66 14.56
CA GLN A 558 -11.29 -9.46 14.99
C GLN A 558 -12.06 -8.69 16.08
N GLY A 559 -11.33 -7.97 16.95
CA GLY A 559 -11.92 -7.10 17.97
C GLY A 559 -12.59 -7.84 19.13
N LEU A 560 -12.38 -9.14 19.25
CA LEU A 560 -12.98 -9.98 20.29
C LEU A 560 -12.35 -9.70 21.66
N ALA A 561 -13.17 -9.66 22.71
CA ALA A 561 -12.70 -9.58 24.08
C ALA A 561 -12.29 -10.96 24.59
N LEU A 562 -10.97 -11.21 24.65
CA LEU A 562 -10.41 -12.49 25.07
C LEU A 562 -10.30 -12.57 26.60
N ASN A 563 -10.72 -13.71 27.14
CA ASN A 563 -10.49 -14.03 28.55
C ASN A 563 -9.01 -14.42 28.78
N ARG A 564 -8.59 -14.55 30.05
CA ARG A 564 -7.19 -14.86 30.40
C ARG A 564 -6.66 -16.15 29.74
N ALA A 565 -7.48 -17.20 29.62
CA ALA A 565 -7.08 -18.47 29.03
C ALA A 565 -6.87 -18.36 27.51
N GLN A 566 -7.63 -17.50 26.85
CA GLN A 566 -7.49 -17.17 25.42
C GLN A 566 -6.29 -16.26 25.14
N VAL A 567 -6.04 -15.28 26.01
CA VAL A 567 -4.81 -14.45 25.94
C VAL A 567 -3.57 -15.32 26.13
N ARG A 568 -3.61 -16.32 27.03
CA ARG A 568 -2.54 -17.31 27.18
C ARG A 568 -2.25 -18.07 25.90
N TYR A 569 -3.29 -18.57 25.22
CA TYR A 569 -3.11 -19.23 23.92
C TYR A 569 -2.40 -18.29 22.93
N CYS A 570 -2.86 -17.04 22.78
CA CYS A 570 -2.24 -16.12 21.82
C CYS A 570 -0.78 -15.79 22.14
N VAL A 571 -0.42 -15.61 23.42
CA VAL A 571 0.98 -15.35 23.79
C VAL A 571 1.83 -16.59 23.60
N PHE A 572 1.40 -17.75 24.13
CA PHE A 572 2.22 -18.96 24.11
C PHE A 572 2.34 -19.54 22.70
N GLN A 573 1.26 -19.51 21.90
CA GLN A 573 1.33 -19.92 20.50
C GLN A 573 2.22 -18.98 19.68
N GLY A 574 2.25 -17.68 19.99
CA GLY A 574 3.20 -16.74 19.37
C GLY A 574 4.65 -17.12 19.64
N GLU A 575 5.01 -17.43 20.90
CA GLU A 575 6.36 -17.90 21.27
C GLU A 575 6.72 -19.23 20.58
N ARG A 576 5.76 -20.16 20.46
CA ARG A 576 5.96 -21.42 19.72
C ARG A 576 6.21 -21.18 18.23
N LEU A 577 5.43 -20.29 17.60
CA LEU A 577 5.58 -19.93 16.19
C LEU A 577 6.91 -19.21 15.91
N GLU A 578 7.33 -18.32 16.81
CA GLU A 578 8.63 -17.66 16.70
C GLU A 578 9.78 -18.67 16.76
N ALA A 579 9.71 -19.63 17.69
CA ALA A 579 10.69 -20.71 17.77
C ALA A 579 10.67 -21.63 16.54
N MET A 580 9.54 -21.77 15.82
CA MET A 580 9.43 -22.58 14.61
C MET A 580 10.09 -21.93 13.38
N ARG A 581 10.16 -20.59 13.28
CA ARG A 581 10.69 -19.88 12.10
C ARG A 581 12.06 -20.39 11.64
N SER A 582 12.92 -20.79 12.58
CA SER A 582 14.29 -21.27 12.31
C SER A 582 14.40 -22.79 12.13
N LEU A 583 13.31 -23.54 12.35
CA LEU A 583 13.28 -25.01 12.31
C LEU A 583 12.67 -25.56 11.01
N THR A 584 12.00 -24.73 10.22
CA THR A 584 11.30 -25.10 8.98
C THR A 584 12.20 -24.87 7.76
N THR A 585 12.59 -25.94 7.07
CA THR A 585 13.61 -25.88 6.00
C THR A 585 13.12 -26.34 4.64
N THR A 586 11.91 -26.90 4.54
CA THR A 586 11.35 -27.43 3.29
C THR A 586 10.05 -26.74 2.93
N ASN A 587 9.71 -26.67 1.63
CA ASN A 587 8.47 -26.01 1.15
C ASN A 587 7.20 -26.57 1.80
N TYR A 588 7.15 -27.87 2.06
CA TYR A 588 6.01 -28.51 2.74
C TYR A 588 5.92 -28.10 4.22
N GLN A 589 7.06 -28.03 4.94
CA GLN A 589 7.09 -27.50 6.31
C GLN A 589 6.73 -26.01 6.35
N ILE A 590 7.18 -25.23 5.36
CA ILE A 590 6.83 -23.81 5.21
C ILE A 590 5.32 -23.65 4.98
N SER A 591 4.70 -24.50 4.15
CA SER A 591 3.24 -24.48 3.95
C SER A 591 2.47 -24.81 5.24
N GLN A 592 2.92 -25.79 6.03
CA GLN A 592 2.28 -26.13 7.31
C GLN A 592 2.48 -25.03 8.36
N PHE A 593 3.66 -24.40 8.37
CA PHE A 593 3.94 -23.24 9.20
C PHE A 593 3.04 -22.06 8.84
N ASN A 594 2.88 -21.76 7.55
CA ASN A 594 2.01 -20.70 7.06
C ASN A 594 0.54 -20.95 7.45
N ALA A 595 0.05 -22.18 7.34
CA ALA A 595 -1.29 -22.53 7.80
C ALA A 595 -1.50 -22.29 9.31
N LEU A 596 -0.47 -22.50 10.14
CA LEU A 596 -0.51 -22.17 11.56
C LEU A 596 -0.44 -20.66 11.82
N ILE A 597 0.33 -19.92 11.01
CA ILE A 597 0.38 -18.45 11.06
C ILE A 597 -0.99 -17.87 10.68
N ASP A 598 -1.66 -18.42 9.66
CA ASP A 598 -3.00 -17.99 9.25
C ASP A 598 -4.05 -18.28 10.33
N ASP A 599 -4.07 -19.49 10.92
CA ASP A 599 -4.97 -19.80 12.04
C ASP A 599 -4.69 -18.89 13.25
N TYR A 600 -3.40 -18.61 13.52
CA TYR A 600 -3.00 -17.68 14.57
C TYR A 600 -3.47 -16.26 14.29
N ASN A 601 -3.22 -15.72 13.10
CA ASN A 601 -3.60 -14.37 12.70
C ASN A 601 -5.12 -14.20 12.70
N SER A 602 -5.87 -15.22 12.28
CA SER A 602 -7.34 -15.19 12.29
C SER A 602 -7.97 -15.07 13.70
N ARG A 603 -7.19 -15.34 14.76
CA ARG A 603 -7.64 -15.38 16.17
C ARG A 603 -6.95 -14.36 17.08
N CYS A 604 -5.68 -14.07 16.80
CA CYS A 604 -4.75 -13.39 17.69
C CYS A 604 -4.12 -12.13 17.08
N SER A 605 -4.47 -11.74 15.85
CA SER A 605 -3.95 -10.50 15.24
C SER A 605 -4.54 -9.23 15.87
N ASN A 606 -5.81 -9.26 16.26
CA ASN A 606 -6.52 -8.09 16.79
C ASN A 606 -7.55 -8.50 17.83
N PHE A 607 -7.21 -8.36 19.11
CA PHE A 607 -8.06 -8.72 20.24
C PHE A 607 -7.99 -7.72 21.40
N GLN A 608 -9.10 -7.59 22.14
CA GLN A 608 -9.21 -6.79 23.35
C GLN A 608 -9.00 -7.69 24.58
N TYR A 609 -8.37 -7.17 25.63
CA TYR A 609 -8.15 -7.90 26.89
C TYR A 609 -8.19 -6.95 28.08
N THR A 610 -8.55 -7.47 29.26
CA THR A 610 -8.56 -6.67 30.49
C THR A 610 -7.16 -6.19 30.87
N SER A 611 -7.04 -4.93 31.29
CA SER A 611 -5.77 -4.34 31.74
C SER A 611 -5.06 -5.22 32.77
N GLY A 612 -3.75 -5.46 32.57
CA GLY A 612 -2.92 -6.31 33.42
C GLY A 612 -2.91 -7.81 33.07
N VAL A 613 -3.83 -8.30 32.24
CA VAL A 613 -3.86 -9.72 31.83
C VAL A 613 -2.68 -10.03 30.91
N LEU A 614 -2.45 -9.24 29.86
CA LEU A 614 -1.35 -9.48 28.91
C LEU A 614 0.03 -9.38 29.59
N SER A 615 0.25 -8.38 30.45
CA SER A 615 1.54 -8.24 31.16
C SER A 615 1.77 -9.33 32.21
N SER A 616 0.71 -9.90 32.78
CA SER A 616 0.80 -11.09 33.63
C SER A 616 1.12 -12.34 32.81
N VAL A 617 0.48 -12.54 31.66
CA VAL A 617 0.70 -13.70 30.77
C VAL A 617 2.06 -13.64 30.08
N ARG A 618 2.54 -12.45 29.67
CA ARG A 618 3.90 -12.28 29.13
C ARG A 618 4.98 -12.63 30.15
N ARG A 619 4.81 -12.24 31.42
CA ARG A 619 5.71 -12.67 32.50
C ARG A 619 5.67 -14.17 32.74
N GLU A 620 4.52 -14.80 32.57
CA GLU A 620 4.38 -16.25 32.63
C GLU A 620 5.12 -16.93 31.45
N ALA A 621 5.02 -16.38 30.24
CA ALA A 621 5.70 -16.87 29.05
C ALA A 621 7.24 -16.79 29.16
N GLN A 622 7.77 -15.71 29.73
CA GLN A 622 9.20 -15.54 29.97
C GLN A 622 9.82 -16.65 30.84
N GLY A 623 9.04 -17.27 31.72
CA GLY A 623 9.49 -18.41 32.53
C GLY A 623 9.44 -19.76 31.82
N ARG A 624 8.92 -19.83 30.58
CA ARG A 624 8.59 -21.08 29.86
C ARG A 624 9.22 -21.18 28.47
N THR A 625 10.16 -20.31 28.11
CA THR A 625 10.80 -20.31 26.77
C THR A 625 11.34 -21.68 26.34
N ALA A 626 11.99 -22.42 27.25
CA ALA A 626 12.51 -23.76 26.96
C ALA A 626 11.40 -24.77 26.59
N GLU A 627 10.22 -24.63 27.18
CA GLU A 627 9.04 -25.45 26.88
C GLU A 627 8.49 -25.13 25.48
N PHE A 628 8.40 -23.84 25.12
CA PHE A 628 7.94 -23.43 23.79
C PHE A 628 8.88 -23.88 22.67
N THR A 629 10.20 -23.82 22.88
CA THR A 629 11.17 -24.35 21.92
C THR A 629 11.07 -25.88 21.79
N ALA A 630 10.82 -26.60 22.89
CA ALA A 630 10.61 -28.06 22.83
C ALA A 630 9.30 -28.42 22.10
N ASP A 631 8.23 -27.67 22.34
CA ASP A 631 6.95 -27.82 21.62
C ASP A 631 7.10 -27.51 20.12
N ALA A 632 7.82 -26.43 19.78
CA ALA A 632 8.09 -26.05 18.39
C ALA A 632 8.82 -27.18 17.63
N ARG A 633 9.86 -27.75 18.23
CA ARG A 633 10.58 -28.90 17.65
C ARG A 633 9.67 -30.12 17.47
N ARG A 634 8.79 -30.41 18.43
CA ARG A 634 7.86 -31.55 18.35
C ARG A 634 6.83 -31.37 17.23
N ILE A 635 6.33 -30.15 17.06
CA ILE A 635 5.35 -29.81 16.01
C ILE A 635 6.01 -29.90 14.64
N VAL A 636 7.19 -29.29 14.44
CA VAL A 636 7.90 -29.36 13.15
C VAL A 636 8.32 -30.80 12.80
N ALA A 637 8.73 -31.60 13.80
CA ALA A 637 9.05 -33.01 13.60
C ALA A 637 7.83 -33.89 13.24
N SER A 638 6.61 -33.38 13.42
CA SER A 638 5.37 -34.10 13.07
C SER A 638 4.83 -33.79 11.68
N TRP A 639 5.45 -32.85 10.96
CA TRP A 639 5.01 -32.43 9.64
C TRP A 639 5.46 -33.39 8.57
#